data_AF-A0A5C6FCT6-F1
#
_entry.id   AF-A0A5C6FCT6-F1
#
_cell.length_a   1.000
_cell.length_b   1.000
_cell.length_c   1.000
_cell.angle_alpha   90.00
_cell.angle_beta   90.00
_cell.angle_gamma   90.00
#
_symmetry.space_group_name_H-M   'P 1'
#
loop_
_entity.id
_entity.type
_entity.pdbx_description
1 polymer ?
#
loop_
_entity_poly.entity_id
_entity_poly.type
_entity_poly.pdbx_seq_one_letter_code
_entity_poly.pdbx_strand_id
1 'polypeptide(L)'
;MLEGRSRQAFDHWRQAMAANGHPEIVNTPAYHPAYTMTIERQDTGDVEDYLRTVDFMTGEVVVRFRSAEGRWANKTFVSRKDNVIVQLFESPDGLPVSLDINVVDQSHGLTDDVERIDADLSKNWITARCKYNKTPRGYEGTTRVVCDGGATEQVDGVVRCSNAKRILLLTRITDLESFEDSKLNDIQADLSRLPADYGSLLMRHETLHRTAMQRMTIDLDNSDDRYLSSEELIAKQHQADNILPAFLQKMFNVGRYALLSSSGELPPTLSGVWNGNHKPAWSNDFTLDTNLNQQIAGASTCGLPESIAAYLNLIEEIAPSWEVNAKNIYGFRGITSGARTSGRENYHTHFGKWPGHCWTAGAAWLIYPIYEHYLVTGDQEFLKKHALPLMEKNVLFYEDFLTEVDENGKFVFVPSYSPEHLPAQSINAVQDIAAGKQAISNLVQAYEDLKIKPNRVVELKAMLEKFPSYRVDQEGAFQEWAYAGFKEDFDHRHMSHSYPVWPAHELNWESDPDFMTAMRVALEQRLPQDWSGHCFAVRSFCAARTKYPQLFWQNLFTLMRYDYIQPNLITLHNPGWLPNTDVLCGVPAMVTEALVYSNPGEIELLPAWSPKLVTFRLAPIVGHFEPDPSAECNGMA
;
A
#
# COMPACT_ATOMS: atom_id res chain seq x y z
N MET A 1 -32.95 3.81 13.06
CA MET A 1 -32.63 4.15 11.66
C MET A 1 -33.80 3.87 10.73
N LEU A 2 -34.40 2.67 10.78
CA LEU A 2 -35.57 2.31 9.95
C LEU A 2 -36.73 3.32 9.98
N GLU A 3 -36.94 3.98 11.12
CA GLU A 3 -37.95 5.05 11.25
C GLU A 3 -37.50 6.43 10.70
N GLY A 4 -36.44 6.49 9.90
CA GLY A 4 -35.87 7.75 9.38
C GLY A 4 -35.09 8.59 10.41
N ARG A 5 -34.85 8.04 11.62
CA ARG A 5 -34.22 8.75 12.75
C ARG A 5 -32.71 8.52 12.85
N SER A 6 -31.99 8.49 11.71
CA SER A 6 -30.56 8.10 11.68
C SER A 6 -29.64 9.03 12.46
N ARG A 7 -29.90 10.34 12.48
CA ARG A 7 -29.14 11.29 13.31
C ARG A 7 -29.27 10.99 14.80
N GLN A 8 -30.48 10.65 15.27
CA GLN A 8 -30.71 10.31 16.68
C GLN A 8 -30.01 9.00 17.05
N ALA A 9 -29.99 8.02 16.13
CA ALA A 9 -29.24 6.78 16.33
C ALA A 9 -27.74 7.04 16.50
N PHE A 10 -27.16 7.89 15.63
CA PHE A 10 -25.75 8.26 15.71
C PHE A 10 -25.43 9.02 17.01
N ASP A 11 -26.28 9.97 17.40
CA ASP A 11 -26.09 10.73 18.64
C ASP A 11 -26.19 9.82 19.89
N HIS A 12 -27.14 8.89 19.92
CA HIS A 12 -27.26 7.89 20.98
C HIS A 12 -26.01 7.01 21.07
N TRP A 13 -25.53 6.53 19.92
CA TRP A 13 -24.34 5.69 19.87
C TRP A 13 -23.08 6.44 20.34
N ARG A 14 -22.88 7.69 19.91
CA ARG A 14 -21.74 8.51 20.39
C ARG A 14 -21.77 8.70 21.90
N GLN A 15 -22.94 8.94 22.48
CA GLN A 15 -23.10 9.05 23.93
C GLN A 15 -22.77 7.74 24.64
N ALA A 16 -23.22 6.59 24.10
CA ALA A 16 -22.91 5.28 24.66
C ALA A 16 -21.41 4.97 24.63
N MET A 17 -20.71 5.27 23.52
CA MET A 17 -19.26 5.05 23.44
C MET A 17 -18.48 5.99 24.34
N ALA A 18 -18.85 7.26 24.40
CA ALA A 18 -18.25 8.22 25.32
C ALA A 18 -18.40 7.77 26.79
N ALA A 19 -19.58 7.25 27.17
CA ALA A 19 -19.83 6.71 28.51
C ALA A 19 -18.98 5.46 28.83
N ASN A 20 -18.55 4.71 27.81
CA ASN A 20 -17.65 3.56 27.93
C ASN A 20 -16.15 3.93 27.80
N GLY A 21 -15.81 5.23 27.82
CA GLY A 21 -14.41 5.68 27.78
C GLY A 21 -13.83 5.87 26.37
N HIS A 22 -14.66 5.82 25.32
CA HIS A 22 -14.26 5.99 23.92
C HIS A 22 -15.00 7.17 23.26
N PRO A 23 -14.75 8.43 23.69
CA PRO A 23 -15.50 9.59 23.19
C PRO A 23 -15.10 10.02 21.77
N GLU A 24 -13.90 9.64 21.33
CA GLU A 24 -13.30 10.06 20.06
C GLU A 24 -12.47 8.93 19.42
N ILE A 25 -11.96 9.20 18.22
CA ILE A 25 -11.03 8.33 17.52
C ILE A 25 -9.77 8.15 18.37
N VAL A 26 -9.40 6.89 18.63
CA VAL A 26 -8.10 6.58 19.24
C VAL A 26 -7.10 6.34 18.13
N ASN A 27 -6.07 7.18 18.07
CA ASN A 27 -4.98 7.02 17.11
C ASN A 27 -4.22 5.72 17.39
N THR A 28 -3.84 5.05 16.31
CA THR A 28 -2.90 3.93 16.35
C THR A 28 -1.50 4.41 16.77
N PRO A 29 -0.66 3.52 17.34
CA PRO A 29 0.76 3.80 17.51
C PRO A 29 1.41 4.27 16.20
N ALA A 30 2.19 5.35 16.26
CA ALA A 30 2.79 5.95 15.08
C ALA A 30 4.01 5.15 14.59
N TYR A 31 4.13 4.95 13.28
CA TYR A 31 5.36 4.48 12.64
C TYR A 31 6.36 5.63 12.61
N HIS A 32 7.50 5.49 13.29
CA HIS A 32 8.49 6.56 13.45
C HIS A 32 9.89 6.11 12.99
N PRO A 33 10.79 7.04 12.63
CA PRO A 33 12.18 6.69 12.37
C PRO A 33 12.84 6.09 13.62
N ALA A 34 13.75 5.14 13.44
CA ALA A 34 14.55 4.60 14.54
C ALA A 34 15.52 5.67 15.06
N TYR A 35 16.56 6.00 14.30
CA TYR A 35 17.53 7.04 14.64
C TYR A 35 18.16 7.61 13.36
N THR A 36 18.86 8.74 13.51
CA THR A 36 19.64 9.33 12.41
C THR A 36 21.11 9.02 12.59
N MET A 37 21.78 8.64 11.51
CA MET A 37 23.24 8.52 11.46
C MET A 37 23.80 9.65 10.61
N THR A 38 24.72 10.43 11.17
CA THR A 38 25.48 11.43 10.42
C THR A 38 26.81 10.83 10.01
N ILE A 39 27.19 11.09 8.75
CA ILE A 39 28.44 10.62 8.16
C ILE A 39 29.09 11.85 7.54
N GLU A 40 30.12 12.34 8.21
CA GLU A 40 30.87 13.51 7.79
C GLU A 40 32.16 13.05 7.13
N ARG A 41 32.38 13.50 5.88
CA ARG A 41 33.67 13.29 5.23
C ARG A 41 34.61 14.42 5.63
N GLN A 42 35.88 14.09 5.84
CA GLN A 42 36.88 15.10 6.25
C GLN A 42 37.47 15.88 5.06
N ASP A 43 37.16 15.51 3.81
CA ASP A 43 37.49 16.33 2.63
C ASP A 43 36.50 17.49 2.47
N THR A 44 36.97 18.70 2.76
CA THR A 44 36.15 19.92 2.87
C THR A 44 36.24 20.83 1.63
N GLY A 45 36.28 20.24 0.43
CA GLY A 45 36.41 20.99 -0.84
C GLY A 45 35.09 21.34 -1.50
N ASP A 46 35.14 22.26 -2.46
CA ASP A 46 34.02 22.52 -3.38
C ASP A 46 33.68 21.25 -4.18
N VAL A 47 32.38 21.04 -4.42
CA VAL A 47 31.83 19.87 -5.10
C VAL A 47 31.48 20.21 -6.55
N GLU A 48 32.03 19.44 -7.48
CA GLU A 48 31.76 19.51 -8.93
C GLU A 48 31.24 18.15 -9.43
N ASP A 49 30.64 18.14 -10.63
CA ASP A 49 30.18 16.91 -11.31
C ASP A 49 29.29 16.00 -10.44
N TYR A 50 28.45 16.60 -9.59
CA TYR A 50 27.58 15.87 -8.66
C TYR A 50 26.48 15.11 -9.41
N LEU A 51 26.34 13.82 -9.10
CA LEU A 51 25.28 12.97 -9.62
C LEU A 51 24.79 12.01 -8.52
N ARG A 52 23.47 11.93 -8.35
CA ARG A 52 22.81 10.91 -7.52
C ARG A 52 21.84 10.09 -8.38
N THR A 53 21.89 8.78 -8.26
CA THR A 53 21.04 7.85 -9.03
C THR A 53 20.48 6.77 -8.13
N VAL A 54 19.31 6.25 -8.49
CA VAL A 54 18.76 5.00 -7.97
C VAL A 54 18.50 4.09 -9.16
N ASP A 55 19.10 2.90 -9.18
CA ASP A 55 18.76 1.88 -10.16
C ASP A 55 17.60 1.04 -9.61
N PHE A 56 16.40 1.23 -10.14
CA PHE A 56 15.21 0.50 -9.70
C PHE A 56 15.31 -1.02 -9.88
N MET A 57 16.16 -1.50 -10.80
CA MET A 57 16.37 -2.93 -11.05
C MET A 57 17.26 -3.59 -10.01
N THR A 58 18.06 -2.83 -9.27
CA THR A 58 18.98 -3.35 -8.25
C THR A 58 18.68 -2.80 -6.86
N GLY A 59 17.91 -1.72 -6.74
CA GLY A 59 17.74 -0.96 -5.51
C GLY A 59 19.00 -0.21 -5.05
N GLU A 60 20.04 -0.14 -5.89
CA GLU A 60 21.30 0.53 -5.55
C GLU A 60 21.19 2.04 -5.75
N VAL A 61 21.50 2.77 -4.69
CA VAL A 61 21.70 4.22 -4.70
C VAL A 61 23.18 4.51 -4.86
N VAL A 62 23.52 5.38 -5.81
CA VAL A 62 24.90 5.80 -6.05
C VAL A 62 24.97 7.32 -6.08
N VAL A 63 25.87 7.89 -5.27
CA VAL A 63 26.24 9.30 -5.30
C VAL A 63 27.68 9.41 -5.75
N ARG A 64 27.95 10.20 -6.78
CA ARG A 64 29.30 10.48 -7.29
C ARG A 64 29.51 11.98 -7.39
N PHE A 65 30.73 12.40 -7.12
CA PHE A 65 31.14 13.78 -7.27
C PHE A 65 32.65 13.91 -7.37
N ARG A 66 33.12 15.08 -7.75
CA ARG A 66 34.52 15.47 -7.76
C ARG A 66 34.75 16.60 -6.78
N SER A 67 35.89 16.55 -6.10
CA SER A 67 36.43 17.65 -5.30
C SER A 67 37.79 18.06 -5.86
N ALA A 68 38.43 19.07 -5.26
CA ALA A 68 39.82 19.42 -5.57
C ALA A 68 40.80 18.24 -5.36
N GLU A 69 40.49 17.30 -4.46
CA GLU A 69 41.36 16.17 -4.12
C GLU A 69 41.23 15.00 -5.09
N GLY A 70 40.05 14.82 -5.71
CA GLY A 70 39.77 13.73 -6.64
C GLY A 70 38.29 13.35 -6.71
N ARG A 71 38.01 12.18 -7.27
CA ARG A 71 36.66 11.64 -7.43
C ARG A 71 36.26 10.79 -6.23
N TRP A 72 34.96 10.81 -5.94
CA TRP A 72 34.37 10.13 -4.80
C TRP A 72 33.08 9.40 -5.18
N ALA A 73 32.82 8.29 -4.52
CA ALA A 73 31.61 7.50 -4.70
C ALA A 73 31.09 6.98 -3.36
N ASN A 74 29.80 7.23 -3.11
CA ASN A 74 29.04 6.63 -2.02
C ASN A 74 27.98 5.72 -2.62
N LYS A 75 27.90 4.47 -2.19
CA LYS A 75 26.93 3.49 -2.69
C LYS A 75 26.13 2.92 -1.55
N THR A 76 24.83 2.71 -1.72
CA THR A 76 23.94 2.20 -0.68
C THR A 76 22.86 1.29 -1.25
N PHE A 77 22.54 0.19 -0.57
CA PHE A 77 21.35 -0.63 -0.85
C PHE A 77 20.90 -1.34 0.42
N VAL A 78 19.69 -1.90 0.40
CA VAL A 78 19.14 -2.70 1.50
C VAL A 78 19.02 -4.16 1.06
N SER A 79 19.89 -5.02 1.59
CA SER A 79 19.92 -6.43 1.18
C SER A 79 18.72 -7.19 1.74
N ARG A 80 17.78 -7.55 0.86
CA ARG A 80 16.73 -8.53 1.14
C ARG A 80 17.27 -9.90 1.56
N LYS A 81 18.43 -10.29 1.03
CA LYS A 81 19.01 -11.62 1.28
C LYS A 81 19.64 -11.70 2.67
N ASP A 82 20.22 -10.61 3.13
CA ASP A 82 21.07 -10.56 4.32
C ASP A 82 20.46 -9.75 5.47
N ASN A 83 19.29 -9.14 5.25
CA ASN A 83 18.58 -8.27 6.17
C ASN A 83 19.52 -7.21 6.77
N VAL A 84 20.13 -6.39 5.89
CA VAL A 84 21.13 -5.40 6.28
C VAL A 84 21.16 -4.23 5.30
N ILE A 85 21.27 -3.01 5.83
CA ILE A 85 21.56 -1.80 5.05
C ILE A 85 23.07 -1.77 4.83
N VAL A 86 23.49 -1.68 3.57
CA VAL A 86 24.91 -1.74 3.18
C VAL A 86 25.29 -0.38 2.59
N GLN A 87 26.30 0.28 3.17
CA GLN A 87 26.81 1.56 2.68
C GLN A 87 28.32 1.47 2.44
N LEU A 88 28.78 1.88 1.26
CA LEU A 88 30.18 1.90 0.88
C LEU A 88 30.64 3.32 0.55
N PHE A 89 31.77 3.71 1.09
CA PHE A 89 32.47 4.97 0.80
C PHE A 89 33.84 4.67 0.22
N GLU A 90 34.12 5.18 -0.98
CA GLU A 90 35.37 4.95 -1.70
C GLU A 90 35.75 6.11 -2.63
N SER A 91 37.02 6.16 -3.03
CA SER A 91 37.47 6.98 -4.14
C SER A 91 37.74 6.09 -5.36
N PRO A 92 37.09 6.35 -6.53
CA PRO A 92 37.46 5.71 -7.78
C PRO A 92 38.92 5.93 -8.22
N ASP A 93 39.58 6.96 -7.68
CA ASP A 93 40.99 7.26 -7.93
C ASP A 93 41.95 6.52 -6.98
N GLY A 94 41.41 5.72 -6.04
CA GLY A 94 42.20 5.00 -5.05
C GLY A 94 42.71 5.88 -3.90
N LEU A 95 42.15 7.09 -3.74
CA LEU A 95 42.49 8.00 -2.66
C LEU A 95 41.96 7.48 -1.31
N PRO A 96 42.68 7.75 -0.21
CA PRO A 96 42.22 7.39 1.12
C PRO A 96 40.94 8.15 1.51
N VAL A 97 40.02 7.45 2.16
CA VAL A 97 38.77 7.97 2.71
C VAL A 97 38.89 8.09 4.23
N SER A 98 38.44 9.22 4.77
CA SER A 98 38.32 9.45 6.21
C SER A 98 36.90 9.93 6.52
N LEU A 99 36.25 9.30 7.50
CA LEU A 99 34.87 9.56 7.89
C LEU A 99 34.75 9.71 9.41
N ASP A 100 33.92 10.66 9.82
CA ASP A 100 33.41 10.77 11.18
C ASP A 100 31.94 10.32 11.17
N ILE A 101 31.62 9.30 11.97
CA ILE A 101 30.31 8.67 12.00
C ILE A 101 29.71 8.82 13.40
N ASN A 102 28.49 9.34 13.46
CA ASN A 102 27.78 9.56 14.71
C ASN A 102 26.30 9.16 14.59
N VAL A 103 25.67 8.86 15.73
CA VAL A 103 24.22 8.72 15.86
C VAL A 103 23.69 10.00 16.51
N VAL A 104 22.79 10.68 15.81
CA VAL A 104 22.10 11.84 16.35
C VAL A 104 20.85 11.35 17.05
N ASP A 105 20.83 11.53 18.37
CA ASP A 105 19.61 11.44 19.16
C ASP A 105 18.67 12.57 18.76
N GLN A 106 17.63 12.24 18.00
CA GLN A 106 16.54 13.16 17.73
C GLN A 106 15.61 13.20 18.95
N SER A 107 15.98 13.96 19.98
CA SER A 107 15.10 14.29 21.12
C SER A 107 13.87 15.14 20.74
N HIS A 108 13.44 15.11 19.48
CA HIS A 108 12.64 16.16 18.86
C HIS A 108 11.22 15.67 18.54
N GLY A 109 10.29 16.08 19.40
CA GLY A 109 8.86 16.04 19.10
C GLY A 109 8.17 14.71 19.36
N LEU A 110 8.74 13.85 20.19
CA LEU A 110 8.23 12.52 20.52
C LEU A 110 6.82 12.60 21.17
N THR A 111 5.99 11.59 20.95
CA THR A 111 4.81 11.32 21.79
C THR A 111 5.29 10.97 23.21
N ASP A 112 4.42 10.92 24.21
CA ASP A 112 4.74 10.73 25.64
C ASP A 112 5.45 9.39 26.01
N ASP A 113 6.13 8.72 25.08
CA ASP A 113 6.32 7.27 25.09
C ASP A 113 7.72 6.74 24.73
N VAL A 114 8.75 7.58 24.62
CA VAL A 114 10.14 7.11 24.46
C VAL A 114 10.97 7.62 25.63
N GLU A 115 11.60 6.71 26.39
CA GLU A 115 12.39 7.06 27.58
C GLU A 115 13.80 7.54 27.22
N ARG A 116 14.46 6.83 26.29
CA ARG A 116 15.92 6.88 26.13
C ARG A 116 16.36 6.21 24.83
N ILE A 117 17.17 6.90 24.02
CA ILE A 117 18.02 6.24 23.03
C ILE A 117 19.41 6.08 23.66
N ASP A 118 19.78 4.85 23.98
CA ASP A 118 21.13 4.52 24.44
C ASP A 118 22.03 4.23 23.25
N ALA A 119 22.95 5.15 22.97
CA ALA A 119 23.99 4.95 21.99
C ALA A 119 25.28 4.41 22.64
N ASP A 120 25.76 3.26 22.15
CA ASP A 120 27.08 2.71 22.50
C ASP A 120 27.96 2.70 21.25
N LEU A 121 29.07 3.42 21.34
CA LEU A 121 30.02 3.60 20.26
C LEU A 121 31.33 2.95 20.68
N SER A 122 31.73 1.94 19.93
CA SER A 122 33.03 1.32 20.04
C SER A 122 33.77 1.44 18.72
N LYS A 123 35.07 1.07 18.73
CA LYS A 123 35.93 1.16 17.55
C LYS A 123 35.31 0.57 16.27
N ASN A 124 34.57 -0.54 16.34
CA ASN A 124 34.01 -1.20 15.15
C ASN A 124 32.48 -1.27 15.15
N TRP A 125 31.81 -0.72 16.15
CA TRP A 125 30.37 -0.85 16.33
C TRP A 125 29.75 0.46 16.77
N ILE A 126 28.64 0.78 16.14
CA ILE A 126 27.76 1.89 16.49
C ILE A 126 26.42 1.27 16.83
N THR A 127 25.96 1.40 18.06
CA THR A 127 24.70 0.79 18.50
C THR A 127 23.78 1.84 19.07
N ALA A 128 22.48 1.75 18.79
CA ALA A 128 21.42 2.55 19.38
C ALA A 128 20.30 1.61 19.88
N ARG A 129 19.84 1.79 21.12
CA ARG A 129 18.73 1.02 21.70
C ARG A 129 17.66 1.95 22.21
N CYS A 130 16.39 1.63 21.99
CA CYS A 130 15.25 2.44 22.43
C CYS A 130 14.23 1.60 23.17
N LYS A 131 13.77 2.12 24.32
CA LYS A 131 12.68 1.55 25.12
C LYS A 131 11.44 2.44 25.04
N TYR A 132 10.27 1.83 24.91
CA TYR A 132 8.99 2.54 24.99
C TYR A 132 8.47 2.61 26.44
N ASN A 133 7.71 3.65 26.80
CA ASN A 133 7.22 3.85 28.19
C ASN A 133 5.91 3.11 28.50
N LYS A 134 5.02 2.95 27.52
CA LYS A 134 3.67 2.39 27.66
C LYS A 134 3.62 0.90 27.35
N THR A 135 4.68 0.36 26.78
CA THR A 135 4.79 -1.06 26.43
C THR A 135 6.15 -1.58 26.87
N PRO A 136 6.32 -2.89 27.14
CA PRO A 136 7.63 -3.46 27.41
C PRO A 136 8.57 -3.44 26.20
N ARG A 137 8.08 -3.03 25.02
CA ARG A 137 8.74 -3.16 23.73
C ARG A 137 9.84 -2.12 23.53
N GLY A 138 10.59 -2.32 22.46
CA GLY A 138 11.65 -1.39 22.04
C GLY A 138 12.18 -1.72 20.65
N TYR A 139 13.33 -1.16 20.32
CA TYR A 139 14.11 -1.58 19.17
C TYR A 139 15.61 -1.45 19.45
N GLU A 140 16.41 -2.17 18.65
CA GLU A 140 17.86 -2.06 18.64
C GLU A 140 18.34 -1.90 17.20
N GLY A 141 19.25 -0.96 16.97
CA GLY A 141 19.99 -0.88 15.73
C GLY A 141 21.48 -0.90 15.99
N THR A 142 22.21 -1.65 15.18
CA THR A 142 23.67 -1.70 15.26
C THR A 142 24.30 -1.70 13.89
N THR A 143 25.41 -0.98 13.77
CA THR A 143 26.20 -0.82 12.56
C THR A 143 27.59 -1.36 12.78
N ARG A 144 27.99 -2.36 11.99
CA ARG A 144 29.38 -2.81 11.89
C ARG A 144 30.14 -1.85 10.99
N VAL A 145 31.22 -1.27 11.50
CA VAL A 145 32.14 -0.41 10.76
C VAL A 145 33.33 -1.25 10.29
N VAL A 146 33.52 -1.33 8.98
CA VAL A 146 34.64 -2.05 8.37
C VAL A 146 35.52 -1.08 7.59
N CYS A 147 36.72 -0.85 8.12
CA CYS A 147 37.75 0.02 7.57
C CYS A 147 38.79 -0.84 6.83
N ASP A 148 38.82 -0.81 5.50
CA ASP A 148 39.79 -1.56 4.69
C ASP A 148 41.07 -0.73 4.51
N GLY A 149 42.12 -1.09 5.24
CA GLY A 149 43.28 -0.22 5.43
C GLY A 149 42.97 0.97 6.34
N GLY A 150 44.00 1.67 6.79
CA GLY A 150 43.83 2.79 7.73
C GLY A 150 43.55 2.37 9.16
N ALA A 151 42.88 3.24 9.93
CA ALA A 151 42.58 3.04 11.34
C ALA A 151 41.12 3.41 11.67
N THR A 152 40.63 2.84 12.76
CA THR A 152 39.36 3.24 13.39
C THR A 152 39.58 3.49 14.87
N GLU A 153 38.94 4.52 15.39
CA GLU A 153 38.95 4.90 16.81
C GLU A 153 37.60 5.48 17.22
N GLN A 154 37.34 5.50 18.52
CA GLN A 154 36.21 6.22 19.09
C GLN A 154 36.76 7.42 19.86
N VAL A 155 36.28 8.61 19.52
CA VAL A 155 36.71 9.89 20.10
C VAL A 155 35.47 10.76 20.27
N ASP A 156 35.24 11.29 21.48
CA ASP A 156 34.17 12.25 21.79
C ASP A 156 32.76 11.86 21.31
N GLY A 157 32.41 10.56 21.40
CA GLY A 157 31.10 10.09 20.95
C GLY A 157 30.97 10.01 19.42
N VAL A 158 32.08 9.88 18.71
CA VAL A 158 32.13 9.68 17.25
C VAL A 158 33.02 8.49 16.93
N VAL A 159 32.61 7.67 15.96
CA VAL A 159 33.48 6.65 15.38
C VAL A 159 34.21 7.25 14.19
N ARG A 160 35.53 7.42 14.32
CA ARG A 160 36.39 8.01 13.31
C ARG A 160 37.13 6.92 12.55
N CYS A 161 36.97 6.90 11.24
CA CYS A 161 37.77 6.11 10.31
C CYS A 161 38.77 7.03 9.61
N SER A 162 40.05 6.66 9.55
CA SER A 162 41.08 7.50 8.95
C SER A 162 41.94 6.73 7.96
N ASN A 163 42.22 7.35 6.82
CA ASN A 163 43.13 6.87 5.78
C ASN A 163 42.79 5.46 5.25
N ALA A 164 41.49 5.17 5.11
CA ALA A 164 41.00 3.88 4.63
C ALA A 164 41.01 3.83 3.10
N LYS A 165 41.26 2.67 2.49
CA LYS A 165 41.02 2.49 1.06
C LYS A 165 39.52 2.58 0.74
N ARG A 166 38.70 1.99 1.61
CA ARG A 166 37.23 2.02 1.58
C ARG A 166 36.68 1.79 2.97
N ILE A 167 35.49 2.33 3.23
CA ILE A 167 34.77 2.13 4.47
C ILE A 167 33.41 1.53 4.13
N LEU A 168 33.10 0.37 4.73
CA LEU A 168 31.85 -0.35 4.57
C LEU A 168 31.09 -0.33 5.90
N LEU A 169 29.84 0.13 5.86
CA LEU A 169 28.92 0.12 7.00
C LEU A 169 27.83 -0.92 6.74
N LEU A 170 27.62 -1.78 7.73
CA LEU A 170 26.58 -2.81 7.71
C LEU A 170 25.63 -2.58 8.88
N THR A 171 24.46 -1.99 8.62
CA THR A 171 23.48 -1.61 9.64
C THR A 171 22.30 -2.57 9.65
N ARG A 172 21.91 -3.05 10.83
CA ARG A 172 20.65 -3.79 11.04
C ARG A 172 19.85 -3.14 12.15
N ILE A 173 18.53 -3.05 11.97
CA ILE A 173 17.57 -2.60 12.98
C ILE A 173 16.59 -3.75 13.23
N THR A 174 16.27 -4.01 14.49
CA THR A 174 15.27 -5.00 14.92
C THR A 174 14.32 -4.37 15.91
N ASP A 175 13.04 -4.71 15.84
CA ASP A 175 12.12 -4.46 16.95
C ASP A 175 12.28 -5.53 18.04
N LEU A 176 11.79 -5.20 19.24
CA LEU A 176 11.80 -6.07 20.41
C LEU A 176 10.40 -6.16 21.02
N GLU A 177 9.93 -7.37 21.31
CA GLU A 177 8.73 -7.60 22.13
C GLU A 177 8.93 -7.20 23.60
N SER A 178 10.16 -7.31 24.07
CA SER A 178 10.60 -6.92 25.39
C SER A 178 11.97 -6.27 25.26
N PHE A 179 12.11 -5.03 25.69
CA PHE A 179 13.37 -4.28 25.67
C PHE A 179 14.47 -4.97 26.49
N GLU A 180 14.07 -5.70 27.53
CA GLU A 180 14.99 -6.44 28.39
C GLU A 180 15.57 -7.67 27.69
N ASP A 181 14.91 -8.20 26.66
CA ASP A 181 15.35 -9.36 25.86
C ASP A 181 16.23 -8.95 24.68
N SER A 182 17.35 -8.27 24.98
CA SER A 182 18.29 -7.75 23.98
C SER A 182 18.73 -8.81 22.97
N LYS A 183 18.76 -8.43 21.68
CA LYS A 183 19.24 -9.26 20.55
C LYS A 183 20.61 -8.81 20.03
N LEU A 184 21.19 -7.78 20.65
CA LEU A 184 22.39 -7.12 20.17
C LEU A 184 23.56 -8.07 19.89
N ASN A 185 23.88 -8.97 20.83
CA ASN A 185 24.99 -9.91 20.68
C ASN A 185 24.80 -10.84 19.48
N ASP A 186 23.57 -11.33 19.27
CA ASP A 186 23.25 -12.21 18.14
C ASP A 186 23.36 -11.44 16.82
N ILE A 187 22.84 -10.21 16.77
CA ILE A 187 22.92 -9.35 15.59
C ILE A 187 24.37 -9.02 15.25
N GLN A 188 25.19 -8.63 16.23
CA GLN A 188 26.60 -8.33 16.01
C GLN A 188 27.38 -9.58 15.56
N ALA A 189 27.07 -10.75 16.12
CA ALA A 189 27.67 -12.02 15.68
C ALA A 189 27.29 -12.35 14.22
N ASP A 190 26.03 -12.16 13.85
CA ASP A 190 25.55 -12.36 12.48
C ASP A 190 26.20 -11.39 11.48
N LEU A 191 26.21 -10.09 11.81
CA LEU A 191 26.86 -9.06 11.01
C LEU A 191 28.37 -9.31 10.88
N SER A 192 29.01 -9.92 11.88
CA SER A 192 30.43 -10.31 11.83
C SER A 192 30.70 -11.45 10.85
N ARG A 193 29.73 -12.36 10.63
CA ARG A 193 29.83 -13.47 9.68
C ARG A 193 29.58 -13.04 8.22
N LEU A 194 28.95 -11.89 8.00
CA LEU A 194 28.77 -11.36 6.64
C LEU A 194 30.12 -11.01 6.00
N PRO A 195 30.26 -11.22 4.68
CA PRO A 195 31.47 -10.83 3.97
C PRO A 195 31.64 -9.31 4.04
N ALA A 196 32.86 -8.87 4.33
CA ALA A 196 33.28 -7.48 4.26
C ALA A 196 33.55 -7.04 2.79
N ASP A 197 32.63 -7.39 1.88
CA ASP A 197 32.75 -7.11 0.46
C ASP A 197 31.40 -6.67 -0.12
N TYR A 198 31.36 -5.42 -0.60
CA TYR A 198 30.16 -4.78 -1.12
C TYR A 198 29.58 -5.52 -2.33
N GLY A 199 30.44 -5.90 -3.28
CA GLY A 199 30.00 -6.57 -4.51
C GLY A 199 29.36 -7.93 -4.25
N SER A 200 29.91 -8.69 -3.30
CA SER A 200 29.34 -9.98 -2.88
C SER A 200 27.96 -9.84 -2.24
N LEU A 201 27.77 -8.82 -1.40
CA LEU A 201 26.47 -8.52 -0.78
C LEU A 201 25.46 -8.02 -1.82
N LEU A 202 25.89 -7.14 -2.74
CA LEU A 202 25.02 -6.59 -3.79
C LEU A 202 24.54 -7.70 -4.73
N MET A 203 25.43 -8.58 -5.20
CA MET A 203 25.07 -9.70 -6.07
C MET A 203 23.98 -10.60 -5.46
N ARG A 204 24.09 -10.89 -4.15
CA ARG A 204 23.11 -11.70 -3.41
C ARG A 204 21.75 -11.02 -3.32
N HIS A 205 21.72 -9.71 -3.09
CA HIS A 205 20.50 -8.91 -3.07
C HIS A 205 19.87 -8.80 -4.46
N GLU A 206 20.67 -8.40 -5.45
CA GLU A 206 20.28 -8.15 -6.83
C GLU A 206 19.63 -9.38 -7.44
N THR A 207 20.14 -10.58 -7.15
CA THR A 207 19.53 -11.83 -7.61
C THR A 207 18.04 -11.92 -7.23
N LEU A 208 17.64 -11.43 -6.05
CA LEU A 208 16.24 -11.43 -5.63
C LEU A 208 15.49 -10.23 -6.20
N HIS A 209 16.06 -9.04 -6.06
CA HIS A 209 15.40 -7.78 -6.41
C HIS A 209 15.22 -7.62 -7.92
N ARG A 210 16.26 -7.89 -8.70
CA ARG A 210 16.21 -7.83 -10.16
C ARG A 210 15.23 -8.85 -10.71
N THR A 211 15.18 -10.07 -10.17
CA THR A 211 14.19 -11.07 -10.59
C THR A 211 12.77 -10.58 -10.38
N ALA A 212 12.43 -10.00 -9.22
CA ALA A 212 11.10 -9.44 -8.99
C ALA A 212 10.77 -8.29 -9.95
N MET A 213 11.72 -7.37 -10.16
CA MET A 213 11.53 -6.24 -11.08
C MET A 213 11.44 -6.67 -12.55
N GLN A 214 12.14 -7.73 -12.98
CA GLN A 214 12.10 -8.25 -14.36
C GLN A 214 10.82 -9.00 -14.72
N ARG A 215 10.02 -9.44 -13.73
CA ARG A 215 8.74 -10.11 -14.00
C ARG A 215 7.73 -9.24 -14.75
N MET A 216 7.94 -7.94 -14.83
CA MET A 216 7.12 -7.06 -15.64
C MET A 216 7.89 -5.82 -16.05
N THR A 217 7.86 -5.51 -17.34
CA THR A 217 8.47 -4.31 -17.91
C THR A 217 7.50 -3.63 -18.85
N ILE A 218 7.56 -2.30 -18.90
CA ILE A 218 6.80 -1.49 -19.84
C ILE A 218 7.73 -0.56 -20.60
N ASP A 219 7.53 -0.48 -21.90
CA ASP A 219 8.24 0.42 -22.81
C ASP A 219 7.21 1.34 -23.47
N LEU A 220 7.14 2.58 -22.99
CA LEU A 220 6.22 3.62 -23.45
C LEU A 220 6.90 4.70 -24.29
N ASP A 221 8.22 4.77 -24.25
CA ASP A 221 8.94 5.93 -24.78
C ASP A 221 10.10 5.48 -25.69
N ASN A 222 10.52 6.32 -26.61
CA ASN A 222 11.72 6.05 -27.42
C ASN A 222 12.49 7.35 -27.68
N SER A 223 12.24 8.37 -26.86
CA SER A 223 12.80 9.69 -26.99
C SER A 223 13.99 9.89 -26.06
N ASP A 224 14.70 11.00 -26.25
CA ASP A 224 15.81 11.39 -25.38
C ASP A 224 15.34 11.86 -23.99
N ASP A 225 14.03 12.00 -23.76
CA ASP A 225 13.49 12.37 -22.45
C ASP A 225 13.81 11.34 -21.35
N ARG A 226 14.16 10.10 -21.74
CA ARG A 226 14.62 9.06 -20.80
C ARG A 226 15.87 9.43 -20.02
N TYR A 227 16.70 10.30 -20.59
CA TYR A 227 17.96 10.74 -19.99
C TYR A 227 17.78 11.93 -19.05
N LEU A 228 16.60 12.56 -19.03
CA LEU A 228 16.31 13.66 -18.13
C LEU A 228 16.23 13.18 -16.67
N SER A 229 16.71 14.02 -15.77
CA SER A 229 16.51 13.87 -14.33
C SER A 229 15.02 13.83 -13.96
N SER A 230 14.71 13.39 -12.75
CA SER A 230 13.33 13.43 -12.25
C SER A 230 12.83 14.87 -12.19
N GLU A 231 13.66 15.79 -11.74
CA GLU A 231 13.39 17.23 -11.65
C GLU A 231 13.06 17.84 -13.03
N GLU A 232 13.87 17.54 -14.05
CA GLU A 232 13.63 18.01 -15.43
C GLU A 232 12.36 17.41 -16.04
N LEU A 233 12.10 16.11 -15.84
CA LEU A 233 10.88 15.48 -16.33
C LEU A 233 9.62 16.05 -15.68
N ILE A 234 9.64 16.28 -14.37
CA ILE A 234 8.52 16.89 -13.65
C ILE A 234 8.29 18.31 -14.17
N ALA A 235 9.35 19.12 -14.29
CA ALA A 235 9.24 20.47 -14.83
C ALA A 235 8.70 20.49 -16.26
N LYS A 236 9.13 19.54 -17.11
CA LYS A 236 8.62 19.39 -18.48
C LYS A 236 7.16 18.94 -18.50
N GLN A 237 6.79 17.96 -17.66
CA GLN A 237 5.41 17.50 -17.51
C GLN A 237 4.49 18.63 -17.03
N HIS A 238 4.99 19.48 -16.13
CA HIS A 238 4.33 20.69 -15.65
C HIS A 238 4.14 21.78 -16.72
N GLN A 239 4.52 21.56 -17.98
CA GLN A 239 4.23 22.47 -19.09
C GLN A 239 3.56 21.75 -20.27
N ALA A 240 3.42 20.42 -20.20
CA ALA A 240 2.89 19.62 -21.28
C ALA A 240 1.35 19.57 -21.26
N ASP A 241 0.76 19.51 -22.46
CA ASP A 241 -0.69 19.31 -22.67
C ASP A 241 -1.11 17.83 -22.61
N ASN A 242 -0.13 16.91 -22.61
CA ASN A 242 -0.32 15.47 -22.49
C ASN A 242 0.70 14.86 -21.52
N ILE A 243 0.46 13.61 -21.11
CA ILE A 243 1.41 12.86 -20.29
C ILE A 243 2.64 12.54 -21.12
N LEU A 244 3.82 12.88 -20.61
CA LEU A 244 5.11 12.53 -21.21
C LEU A 244 5.32 11.02 -21.06
N PRO A 245 5.53 10.27 -22.15
CA PRO A 245 5.69 8.82 -22.06
C PRO A 245 6.88 8.39 -21.19
N ALA A 246 8.01 9.10 -21.29
CA ALA A 246 9.18 8.88 -20.43
C ALA A 246 8.84 9.05 -18.93
N PHE A 247 7.98 10.02 -18.60
CA PHE A 247 7.57 10.27 -17.21
C PHE A 247 6.62 9.18 -16.70
N LEU A 248 5.61 8.80 -17.48
CA LEU A 248 4.70 7.72 -17.11
C LEU A 248 5.43 6.38 -16.92
N GLN A 249 6.38 6.05 -17.80
CA GLN A 249 7.19 4.85 -17.65
C GLN A 249 8.07 4.92 -16.40
N LYS A 250 8.68 6.09 -16.11
CA LYS A 250 9.46 6.29 -14.90
C LYS A 250 8.58 6.10 -13.66
N MET A 251 7.36 6.65 -13.65
CA MET A 251 6.37 6.50 -12.57
C MET A 251 5.87 5.07 -12.40
N PHE A 252 5.65 4.33 -13.49
CA PHE A 252 5.32 2.91 -13.45
C PHE A 252 6.46 2.10 -12.80
N ASN A 253 7.70 2.32 -13.24
CA ASN A 253 8.86 1.58 -12.74
C ASN A 253 9.16 1.90 -11.26
N VAL A 254 9.10 3.18 -10.86
CA VAL A 254 9.29 3.57 -9.46
C VAL A 254 8.13 3.10 -8.58
N GLY A 255 6.90 3.01 -9.09
CA GLY A 255 5.77 2.45 -8.35
C GLY A 255 5.96 0.98 -8.01
N ARG A 256 6.39 0.16 -8.99
CA ARG A 256 6.74 -1.26 -8.74
C ARG A 256 7.93 -1.39 -7.79
N TYR A 257 8.96 -0.58 -8.00
CA TYR A 257 10.13 -0.53 -7.13
C TYR A 257 9.75 -0.14 -5.70
N ALA A 258 8.89 0.85 -5.52
CA ALA A 258 8.44 1.32 -4.22
C ALA A 258 7.65 0.23 -3.52
N LEU A 259 6.60 -0.32 -4.16
CA LEU A 259 5.78 -1.39 -3.61
C LEU A 259 6.64 -2.60 -3.19
N LEU A 260 7.56 -3.04 -4.04
CA LEU A 260 8.51 -4.09 -3.67
C LEU A 260 9.33 -3.65 -2.45
N SER A 261 10.03 -2.52 -2.53
CA SER A 261 10.99 -2.02 -1.53
C SER A 261 10.39 -1.72 -0.16
N SER A 262 9.10 -1.38 -0.08
CA SER A 262 8.37 -1.22 1.18
C SER A 262 7.52 -2.43 1.57
N SER A 263 7.61 -3.54 0.83
CA SER A 263 7.08 -4.85 1.23
C SER A 263 8.20 -5.73 1.81
N GLY A 264 8.17 -5.87 3.14
CA GLY A 264 9.11 -6.69 3.90
C GLY A 264 8.36 -7.75 4.71
N GLU A 265 8.44 -7.64 6.03
CA GLU A 265 7.59 -8.41 6.95
C GLU A 265 6.12 -8.00 6.83
N LEU A 266 5.88 -6.70 6.70
CA LEU A 266 4.58 -6.05 6.53
C LEU A 266 4.54 -5.29 5.18
N PRO A 267 3.34 -4.97 4.65
CA PRO A 267 3.21 -4.21 3.42
C PRO A 267 3.52 -2.72 3.66
N PRO A 268 3.44 -1.87 2.63
CA PRO A 268 3.70 -0.43 2.76
C PRO A 268 2.71 0.26 3.72
N THR A 269 3.21 1.07 4.67
CA THR A 269 2.38 2.05 5.41
C THR A 269 1.99 3.23 4.50
N LEU A 270 1.32 4.27 5.01
CA LEU A 270 0.97 5.47 4.20
C LEU A 270 2.17 6.11 3.48
N SER A 271 3.39 6.03 4.02
CA SER A 271 4.63 6.51 3.36
C SER A 271 5.57 5.36 3.00
N GLY A 272 5.05 4.14 2.88
CA GLY A 272 5.81 2.92 2.64
C GLY A 272 6.60 2.53 3.87
N VAL A 273 7.91 2.78 3.84
CA VAL A 273 8.81 2.66 5.00
C VAL A 273 9.60 3.96 5.25
N TRP A 274 9.34 5.00 4.45
CA TRP A 274 10.15 6.22 4.37
C TRP A 274 9.49 7.36 5.14
N ASN A 275 9.75 7.39 6.45
CA ASN A 275 9.27 8.44 7.32
C ASN A 275 10.42 9.05 8.13
N GLY A 276 10.55 10.38 8.08
CA GLY A 276 11.52 11.15 8.86
C GLY A 276 10.92 11.90 10.06
N ASN A 277 9.63 11.69 10.37
CA ASN A 277 8.89 12.44 11.39
C ASN A 277 8.42 11.51 12.52
N HIS A 278 8.63 11.90 13.77
CA HIS A 278 8.15 11.14 14.95
C HIS A 278 6.65 11.30 15.23
N LYS A 279 6.01 12.32 14.67
CA LYS A 279 4.56 12.56 14.70
C LYS A 279 4.04 12.70 13.27
N PRO A 280 4.11 11.64 12.46
CA PRO A 280 3.61 11.71 11.10
C PRO A 280 2.10 11.90 11.09
N ALA A 281 1.60 12.51 10.01
CA ALA A 281 0.16 12.62 9.80
C ALA A 281 -0.47 11.23 9.75
N TRP A 282 -1.63 11.09 10.40
CA TRP A 282 -2.36 9.82 10.49
C TRP A 282 -1.48 8.66 10.99
N SER A 283 -0.62 8.92 11.97
CA SER A 283 0.28 7.90 12.56
C SER A 283 1.22 7.21 11.56
N ASN A 284 1.21 7.59 10.28
CA ASN A 284 1.76 6.80 9.18
C ASN A 284 1.42 5.31 9.33
N ASP A 285 0.16 5.02 9.64
CA ASP A 285 -0.31 3.65 9.91
C ASP A 285 -0.81 2.97 8.63
N PHE A 286 -1.47 1.82 8.79
CA PHE A 286 -2.22 1.20 7.71
C PHE A 286 -3.65 1.71 7.72
N THR A 287 -4.00 2.57 6.75
CA THR A 287 -5.38 2.99 6.51
C THR A 287 -6.07 2.01 5.56
N LEU A 288 -7.07 1.31 6.08
CA LEU A 288 -7.67 0.09 5.51
C LEU A 288 -8.94 0.36 4.71
N ASP A 289 -9.48 1.58 4.75
CA ASP A 289 -10.71 1.99 4.06
C ASP A 289 -10.48 2.66 2.69
N THR A 290 -9.21 2.77 2.26
CA THR A 290 -8.83 3.02 0.85
C THR A 290 -7.34 2.79 0.60
N ASN A 291 -6.46 3.43 1.38
CA ASN A 291 -5.06 3.64 0.97
C ASN A 291 -4.28 2.34 0.81
N LEU A 292 -4.33 1.44 1.81
CA LEU A 292 -3.63 0.16 1.72
C LEU A 292 -4.11 -0.65 0.51
N ASN A 293 -5.42 -0.68 0.27
CA ASN A 293 -6.02 -1.42 -0.85
C ASN A 293 -5.54 -0.89 -2.21
N GLN A 294 -5.29 0.42 -2.32
CA GLN A 294 -4.71 1.00 -3.54
C GLN A 294 -3.23 0.65 -3.68
N GLN A 295 -2.47 0.66 -2.57
CA GLN A 295 -1.06 0.32 -2.59
C GLN A 295 -0.81 -1.12 -3.05
N ILE A 296 -1.68 -2.06 -2.65
CA ILE A 296 -1.52 -3.47 -2.98
C ILE A 296 -2.19 -3.89 -4.29
N ALA A 297 -2.95 -3.00 -4.94
CA ALA A 297 -3.81 -3.34 -6.08
C ALA A 297 -3.03 -3.95 -7.26
N GLY A 298 -1.76 -3.59 -7.40
CA GLY A 298 -0.88 -4.10 -8.44
C GLY A 298 -0.06 -5.32 -8.04
N ALA A 299 -0.17 -5.81 -6.80
CA ALA A 299 0.76 -6.81 -6.28
C ALA A 299 0.67 -8.14 -7.05
N SER A 300 -0.54 -8.66 -7.27
CA SER A 300 -0.73 -9.89 -8.06
C SER A 300 -0.53 -9.65 -9.55
N THR A 301 -1.19 -8.65 -10.11
CA THR A 301 -1.22 -8.36 -11.56
C THR A 301 0.11 -7.85 -12.12
N CYS A 302 0.96 -7.21 -11.29
CA CYS A 302 2.30 -6.76 -11.68
C CYS A 302 3.43 -7.71 -11.24
N GLY A 303 3.09 -8.95 -10.86
CA GLY A 303 4.06 -10.02 -10.59
C GLY A 303 4.92 -9.80 -9.35
N LEU A 304 4.33 -9.30 -8.25
CA LEU A 304 5.01 -9.05 -6.97
C LEU A 304 4.40 -9.92 -5.84
N PRO A 305 4.54 -11.26 -5.88
CA PRO A 305 4.10 -12.14 -4.80
C PRO A 305 4.77 -11.82 -3.46
N GLU A 306 5.95 -11.19 -3.45
CA GLU A 306 6.60 -10.69 -2.23
C GLU A 306 5.72 -9.66 -1.50
N SER A 307 5.00 -8.81 -2.25
CA SER A 307 4.06 -7.85 -1.69
C SER A 307 2.77 -8.49 -1.21
N ILE A 308 2.30 -9.55 -1.87
CA ILE A 308 1.17 -10.35 -1.37
C ILE A 308 1.55 -11.09 -0.09
N ALA A 309 2.76 -11.64 0.01
CA ALA A 309 3.23 -12.30 1.23
C ALA A 309 3.28 -11.31 2.42
N ALA A 310 3.81 -10.10 2.18
CA ALA A 310 3.82 -9.05 3.19
C ALA A 310 2.40 -8.64 3.61
N TYR A 311 1.49 -8.47 2.65
CA TYR A 311 0.08 -8.18 2.91
C TYR A 311 -0.62 -9.28 3.70
N LEU A 312 -0.40 -10.54 3.32
CA LEU A 312 -0.96 -11.70 4.00
C LEU A 312 -0.51 -11.75 5.47
N ASN A 313 0.78 -11.51 5.74
CA ASN A 313 1.28 -11.44 7.12
C ASN A 313 0.52 -10.39 7.94
N LEU A 314 0.31 -9.19 7.38
CA LEU A 314 -0.47 -8.14 8.05
C LEU A 314 -1.90 -8.62 8.34
N ILE A 315 -2.58 -9.18 7.34
CA ILE A 315 -3.99 -9.59 7.49
C ILE A 315 -4.12 -10.73 8.51
N GLU A 316 -3.26 -11.75 8.46
CA GLU A 316 -3.28 -12.86 9.41
C GLU A 316 -2.95 -12.41 10.84
N GLU A 317 -2.05 -11.43 11.00
CA GLU A 317 -1.71 -10.85 12.31
C GLU A 317 -2.92 -10.10 12.92
N ILE A 318 -3.65 -9.31 12.12
CA ILE A 318 -4.74 -8.47 12.64
C ILE A 318 -6.12 -9.14 12.66
N ALA A 319 -6.34 -10.19 11.87
CA ALA A 319 -7.63 -10.87 11.75
C ALA A 319 -8.21 -11.41 13.07
N PRO A 320 -7.42 -11.91 14.05
CA PRO A 320 -7.95 -12.29 15.35
C PRO A 320 -8.70 -11.15 16.08
N SER A 321 -8.27 -9.90 15.92
CA SER A 321 -8.98 -8.74 16.50
C SER A 321 -10.36 -8.53 15.86
N TRP A 322 -10.55 -8.95 14.60
CA TRP A 322 -11.82 -8.80 13.90
C TRP A 322 -12.93 -9.69 14.47
N GLU A 323 -12.58 -10.85 15.02
CA GLU A 323 -13.52 -11.73 15.71
C GLU A 323 -14.00 -11.07 17.02
N VAL A 324 -13.06 -10.43 17.73
CA VAL A 324 -13.36 -9.65 18.93
C VAL A 324 -14.28 -8.48 18.60
N ASN A 325 -14.04 -7.78 17.48
CA ASN A 325 -14.91 -6.71 17.01
C ASN A 325 -16.34 -7.22 16.74
N ALA A 326 -16.49 -8.31 15.97
CA ALA A 326 -17.80 -8.87 15.62
C ALA A 326 -18.60 -9.26 16.87
N LYS A 327 -17.93 -9.91 17.82
CA LYS A 327 -18.54 -10.31 19.09
C LYS A 327 -18.89 -9.12 19.99
N ASN A 328 -17.98 -8.16 20.17
CA ASN A 328 -18.18 -7.08 21.15
C ASN A 328 -19.11 -5.97 20.65
N ILE A 329 -19.11 -5.69 19.34
CA ILE A 329 -19.93 -4.63 18.74
C ILE A 329 -21.33 -5.16 18.43
N TYR A 330 -21.42 -6.36 17.85
CA TYR A 330 -22.69 -6.89 17.33
C TYR A 330 -23.21 -8.11 18.09
N GLY A 331 -22.36 -8.81 18.85
CA GLY A 331 -22.72 -10.11 19.43
C GLY A 331 -22.73 -11.25 18.40
N PHE A 332 -22.11 -11.04 17.23
CA PHE A 332 -22.16 -11.97 16.10
C PHE A 332 -20.96 -12.90 16.04
N ARG A 333 -21.12 -13.99 15.28
CA ARG A 333 -20.03 -14.84 14.81
C ARG A 333 -19.25 -14.10 13.72
N GLY A 334 -18.13 -14.70 13.30
CA GLY A 334 -17.36 -14.21 12.16
C GLY A 334 -16.43 -13.06 12.49
N ILE A 335 -16.18 -12.20 11.50
CA ILE A 335 -15.18 -11.13 11.56
C ILE A 335 -15.70 -9.82 10.97
N THR A 336 -15.33 -8.70 11.59
CA THR A 336 -15.46 -7.34 11.03
C THR A 336 -14.19 -6.53 11.31
N SER A 337 -13.65 -5.89 10.28
CA SER A 337 -12.41 -5.13 10.40
C SER A 337 -12.65 -3.74 11.00
N GLY A 338 -11.59 -3.15 11.56
CA GLY A 338 -11.52 -1.72 11.78
C GLY A 338 -10.96 -0.98 10.56
N ALA A 339 -11.02 0.35 10.59
CA ALA A 339 -10.55 1.17 9.47
C ALA A 339 -9.03 1.40 9.46
N ARG A 340 -8.35 1.23 10.61
CA ARG A 340 -6.92 1.56 10.76
C ARG A 340 -6.19 0.65 11.73
N THR A 341 -4.91 0.38 11.48
CA THR A 341 -4.06 -0.45 12.35
C THR A 341 -2.59 -0.03 12.25
N SER A 342 -1.82 -0.20 13.33
CA SER A 342 -0.35 -0.13 13.30
C SER A 342 0.31 -1.45 12.85
N GLY A 343 -0.48 -2.48 12.55
CA GLY A 343 -0.02 -3.74 11.98
C GLY A 343 0.04 -4.94 12.91
N ARG A 344 -0.49 -4.82 14.14
CA ARG A 344 -0.49 -5.91 15.14
C ARG A 344 -1.87 -6.32 15.64
N GLU A 345 -2.76 -5.34 15.74
CA GLU A 345 -4.15 -5.55 16.09
C GLU A 345 -5.01 -4.56 15.33
N ASN A 346 -6.26 -4.92 15.07
CA ASN A 346 -7.21 -4.05 14.39
C ASN A 346 -8.53 -4.04 15.16
N TYR A 347 -8.44 -3.76 16.46
CA TYR A 347 -9.63 -3.40 17.24
C TYR A 347 -10.24 -2.16 16.63
N HIS A 348 -11.55 -2.16 16.57
CA HIS A 348 -12.25 -1.00 16.05
C HIS A 348 -12.17 0.13 17.08
N THR A 349 -11.46 1.21 16.76
CA THR A 349 -11.24 2.36 17.66
C THR A 349 -11.59 3.70 17.02
N HIS A 350 -12.08 3.65 15.79
CA HIS A 350 -12.52 4.80 15.01
C HIS A 350 -13.94 5.20 15.41
N PHE A 351 -14.05 5.74 16.63
CA PHE A 351 -15.30 6.10 17.24
C PHE A 351 -15.43 7.62 17.36
N GLY A 352 -15.99 8.29 16.36
CA GLY A 352 -16.06 9.76 16.42
C GLY A 352 -17.06 10.33 15.42
N LYS A 353 -16.63 11.36 14.68
CA LYS A 353 -17.40 11.91 13.55
C LYS A 353 -17.74 10.82 12.52
N TRP A 354 -16.85 9.86 12.36
CA TRP A 354 -16.99 8.74 11.44
C TRP A 354 -17.34 7.46 12.22
N PRO A 355 -18.53 6.87 12.03
CA PRO A 355 -18.96 5.67 12.74
C PRO A 355 -18.46 4.44 12.00
N GLY A 356 -17.16 4.18 12.06
CA GLY A 356 -16.59 3.04 11.33
C GLY A 356 -17.19 1.68 11.74
N HIS A 357 -17.88 1.59 12.87
CA HIS A 357 -18.53 0.36 13.33
C HIS A 357 -19.79 0.06 12.54
N CYS A 358 -20.25 1.00 11.71
CA CYS A 358 -21.33 0.79 10.76
C CYS A 358 -20.80 0.40 9.37
N TRP A 359 -19.48 0.42 9.17
CA TRP A 359 -18.85 0.00 7.92
C TRP A 359 -18.55 -1.50 7.97
N THR A 360 -19.41 -2.27 7.33
CA THR A 360 -19.34 -3.73 7.32
C THR A 360 -18.48 -4.27 6.17
N ALA A 361 -18.19 -3.44 5.17
CA ALA A 361 -17.45 -3.83 3.98
C ALA A 361 -15.96 -4.15 4.20
N GLY A 362 -15.36 -3.65 5.28
CA GLY A 362 -13.90 -3.63 5.41
C GLY A 362 -13.24 -5.02 5.37
N ALA A 363 -13.80 -6.01 6.07
CA ALA A 363 -13.21 -7.35 6.08
C ALA A 363 -13.27 -8.02 4.70
N ALA A 364 -14.38 -7.88 3.96
CA ALA A 364 -14.49 -8.41 2.60
C ALA A 364 -13.46 -7.76 1.65
N TRP A 365 -13.29 -6.44 1.74
CA TRP A 365 -12.30 -5.71 0.95
C TRP A 365 -10.88 -6.17 1.25
N LEU A 366 -10.53 -6.33 2.53
CA LEU A 366 -9.17 -6.72 2.93
C LEU A 366 -8.85 -8.20 2.65
N ILE A 367 -9.86 -9.05 2.51
CA ILE A 367 -9.66 -10.46 2.13
C ILE A 367 -9.46 -10.58 0.62
N TYR A 368 -10.05 -9.69 -0.18
CA TYR A 368 -10.07 -9.81 -1.63
C TYR A 368 -8.68 -9.93 -2.28
N PRO A 369 -7.63 -9.15 -1.93
CA PRO A 369 -6.31 -9.29 -2.55
C PRO A 369 -5.66 -10.66 -2.34
N ILE A 370 -5.97 -11.33 -1.22
CA ILE A 370 -5.51 -12.70 -0.94
C ILE A 370 -6.24 -13.68 -1.87
N TYR A 371 -7.55 -13.50 -2.05
CA TYR A 371 -8.33 -14.30 -2.99
C TYR A 371 -7.94 -14.04 -4.45
N GLU A 372 -7.68 -12.79 -4.83
CA GLU A 372 -7.18 -12.40 -6.16
C GLU A 372 -5.83 -13.05 -6.45
N HIS A 373 -4.95 -13.18 -5.46
CA HIS A 373 -3.70 -13.92 -5.66
C HIS A 373 -3.94 -15.38 -6.08
N TYR A 374 -4.94 -16.04 -5.47
CA TYR A 374 -5.38 -17.36 -5.93
C TYR A 374 -5.93 -17.31 -7.37
N LEU A 375 -6.79 -16.34 -7.70
CA LEU A 375 -7.34 -16.22 -9.06
C LEU A 375 -6.25 -16.04 -10.12
N VAL A 376 -5.18 -15.29 -9.80
CA VAL A 376 -4.06 -15.04 -10.71
C VAL A 376 -3.10 -16.23 -10.81
N THR A 377 -2.93 -17.02 -9.74
CA THR A 377 -1.92 -18.09 -9.69
C THR A 377 -2.46 -19.51 -9.87
N GLY A 378 -3.75 -19.73 -9.58
CA GLY A 378 -4.36 -21.05 -9.51
C GLY A 378 -3.94 -21.87 -8.28
N ASP A 379 -3.24 -21.30 -7.29
CA ASP A 379 -2.73 -22.04 -6.14
C ASP A 379 -3.85 -22.42 -5.15
N GLN A 380 -4.41 -23.61 -5.33
CA GLN A 380 -5.47 -24.14 -4.48
C GLN A 380 -5.03 -24.39 -3.04
N GLU A 381 -3.75 -24.67 -2.78
CA GLU A 381 -3.26 -24.87 -1.42
C GLU A 381 -3.15 -23.53 -0.69
N PHE A 382 -2.72 -22.48 -1.40
CA PHE A 382 -2.79 -21.11 -0.91
C PHE A 382 -4.23 -20.70 -0.57
N LEU A 383 -5.19 -20.95 -1.48
CA LEU A 383 -6.61 -20.69 -1.23
C LEU A 383 -7.10 -21.38 0.04
N LYS A 384 -6.89 -22.70 0.17
CA LYS A 384 -7.35 -23.48 1.33
C LYS A 384 -6.76 -23.00 2.65
N LYS A 385 -5.48 -22.62 2.63
CA LYS A 385 -4.73 -22.28 3.83
C LYS A 385 -4.99 -20.85 4.30
N HIS A 386 -5.08 -19.91 3.36
CA HIS A 386 -5.00 -18.48 3.67
C HIS A 386 -6.31 -17.73 3.42
N ALA A 387 -6.87 -17.80 2.21
CA ALA A 387 -8.09 -17.06 1.86
C ALA A 387 -9.36 -17.72 2.44
N LEU A 388 -9.55 -19.02 2.24
CA LEU A 388 -10.78 -19.73 2.57
C LEU A 388 -11.21 -19.58 4.05
N PRO A 389 -10.33 -19.72 5.05
CA PRO A 389 -10.73 -19.56 6.46
C PRO A 389 -11.23 -18.16 6.80
N LEU A 390 -10.65 -17.12 6.19
CA LEU A 390 -11.08 -15.74 6.38
C LEU A 390 -12.43 -15.49 5.69
N MET A 391 -12.60 -15.99 4.46
CA MET A 391 -13.86 -15.89 3.71
C MET A 391 -15.03 -16.57 4.45
N GLU A 392 -14.81 -17.77 5.00
CA GLU A 392 -15.80 -18.47 5.82
C GLU A 392 -16.22 -17.65 7.04
N LYS A 393 -15.25 -17.07 7.76
CA LYS A 393 -15.54 -16.20 8.92
C LYS A 393 -16.25 -14.92 8.52
N ASN A 394 -15.92 -14.30 7.39
CA ASN A 394 -16.60 -13.08 6.97
C ASN A 394 -18.06 -13.37 6.57
N VAL A 395 -18.34 -14.49 5.91
CA VAL A 395 -19.72 -14.90 5.60
C VAL A 395 -20.51 -15.24 6.86
N LEU A 396 -19.89 -15.84 7.89
CA LEU A 396 -20.56 -16.06 9.19
C LEU A 396 -21.06 -14.74 9.83
N PHE A 397 -20.32 -13.64 9.67
CA PHE A 397 -20.77 -12.33 10.14
C PHE A 397 -22.02 -11.89 9.37
N TYR A 398 -22.01 -11.98 8.04
CA TYR A 398 -23.15 -11.57 7.21
C TYR A 398 -24.41 -12.41 7.45
N GLU A 399 -24.28 -13.70 7.78
CA GLU A 399 -25.43 -14.52 8.16
C GLU A 399 -26.11 -14.06 9.45
N ASP A 400 -25.33 -13.62 10.43
CA ASP A 400 -25.86 -13.10 11.69
C ASP A 400 -26.35 -11.65 11.53
N PHE A 401 -25.75 -10.89 10.61
CA PHE A 401 -26.08 -9.47 10.37
C PHE A 401 -27.34 -9.29 9.50
N LEU A 402 -27.55 -10.12 8.49
CA LEU A 402 -28.64 -9.96 7.51
C LEU A 402 -29.95 -10.60 7.99
N THR A 403 -30.50 -10.05 9.07
CA THR A 403 -31.77 -10.51 9.67
C THR A 403 -32.96 -9.62 9.32
N GLU A 404 -32.73 -8.31 9.13
CA GLU A 404 -33.78 -7.36 8.76
C GLU A 404 -34.11 -7.45 7.27
N VAL A 405 -35.39 -7.41 6.94
CA VAL A 405 -35.88 -7.44 5.56
C VAL A 405 -36.89 -6.34 5.29
N ASP A 406 -36.94 -5.85 4.06
CA ASP A 406 -37.94 -4.90 3.59
C ASP A 406 -39.29 -5.59 3.29
N GLU A 407 -40.27 -4.79 2.86
CA GLU A 407 -41.60 -5.26 2.46
C GLU A 407 -41.62 -6.26 1.30
N ASN A 408 -40.53 -6.34 0.52
CA ASN A 408 -40.34 -7.27 -0.59
C ASN A 408 -39.50 -8.49 -0.18
N GLY A 409 -39.12 -8.62 1.10
CA GLY A 409 -38.30 -9.70 1.62
C GLY A 409 -36.81 -9.58 1.25
N LYS A 410 -36.35 -8.40 0.81
CA LYS A 410 -34.94 -8.12 0.54
C LYS A 410 -34.24 -7.69 1.83
N PHE A 411 -32.97 -8.08 2.00
CA PHE A 411 -32.20 -7.70 3.17
C PHE A 411 -32.02 -6.19 3.28
N VAL A 412 -32.01 -5.71 4.52
CA VAL A 412 -31.70 -4.32 4.85
C VAL A 412 -30.39 -4.28 5.63
N PHE A 413 -29.42 -3.55 5.10
CA PHE A 413 -28.15 -3.31 5.77
C PHE A 413 -28.34 -2.17 6.77
N VAL A 414 -28.43 -2.52 8.06
CA VAL A 414 -28.65 -1.57 9.14
C VAL A 414 -27.98 -2.04 10.45
N PRO A 415 -27.10 -1.23 11.08
CA PRO A 415 -26.54 0.02 10.57
C PRO A 415 -25.65 -0.19 9.34
N SER A 416 -25.49 0.86 8.53
CA SER A 416 -24.59 0.87 7.37
C SER A 416 -23.83 2.20 7.31
N TYR A 417 -22.76 2.27 6.52
CA TYR A 417 -21.96 3.49 6.34
C TYR A 417 -21.19 3.48 5.01
N SER A 418 -21.16 4.62 4.32
CA SER A 418 -20.24 4.87 3.20
C SER A 418 -19.13 5.80 3.69
N PRO A 419 -17.90 5.31 3.88
CA PRO A 419 -16.78 6.14 4.30
C PRO A 419 -16.45 7.21 3.24
N GLU A 420 -16.16 8.47 3.57
CA GLU A 420 -16.41 9.18 4.83
C GLU A 420 -17.57 10.18 4.66
N HIS A 421 -18.71 9.68 4.19
CA HIS A 421 -19.84 10.48 3.71
C HIS A 421 -20.92 10.69 4.78
N LEU A 422 -21.79 11.70 4.58
CA LEU A 422 -23.02 11.86 5.34
C LEU A 422 -24.23 11.26 4.58
N PRO A 423 -25.22 10.68 5.29
CA PRO A 423 -25.33 10.56 6.74
C PRO A 423 -24.32 9.58 7.33
N ALA A 424 -23.75 9.95 8.48
CA ALA A 424 -22.70 9.18 9.14
C ALA A 424 -23.15 7.75 9.49
N GLN A 425 -24.33 7.59 10.11
CA GLN A 425 -24.99 6.28 10.19
C GLN A 425 -26.12 6.23 9.16
N SER A 426 -26.09 5.22 8.31
CA SER A 426 -27.00 5.07 7.19
C SER A 426 -27.65 3.69 7.16
N ILE A 427 -28.35 3.44 6.06
CA ILE A 427 -29.00 2.18 5.69
C ILE A 427 -28.61 1.94 4.24
N ASN A 428 -28.27 0.70 3.89
CA ASN A 428 -28.03 0.29 2.50
C ASN A 428 -26.99 1.18 1.79
N ALA A 429 -25.83 1.42 2.41
CA ALA A 429 -24.66 1.89 1.67
C ALA A 429 -24.34 0.90 0.56
N VAL A 430 -24.12 1.38 -0.66
CA VAL A 430 -23.78 0.49 -1.78
C VAL A 430 -22.55 -0.34 -1.46
N GLN A 431 -21.52 0.27 -0.85
CA GLN A 431 -20.29 -0.45 -0.52
C GLN A 431 -20.54 -1.66 0.38
N ASP A 432 -21.34 -1.49 1.44
CA ASP A 432 -21.67 -2.57 2.38
C ASP A 432 -22.44 -3.70 1.69
N ILE A 433 -23.41 -3.35 0.85
CA ILE A 433 -24.19 -4.32 0.06
C ILE A 433 -23.27 -5.11 -0.86
N ALA A 434 -22.44 -4.41 -1.63
CA ALA A 434 -21.56 -4.99 -2.64
C ALA A 434 -20.47 -5.86 -2.00
N ALA A 435 -19.90 -5.42 -0.88
CA ALA A 435 -18.96 -6.21 -0.10
C ALA A 435 -19.59 -7.49 0.47
N GLY A 436 -20.83 -7.41 0.97
CA GLY A 436 -21.57 -8.59 1.41
C GLY A 436 -21.85 -9.58 0.28
N LYS A 437 -22.24 -9.09 -0.90
CA LYS A 437 -22.41 -9.94 -2.09
C LYS A 437 -21.09 -10.58 -2.49
N GLN A 438 -20.01 -9.79 -2.58
CA GLN A 438 -18.68 -10.26 -2.95
C GLN A 438 -18.20 -11.35 -1.98
N ALA A 439 -18.35 -11.15 -0.67
CA ALA A 439 -17.95 -12.13 0.33
C ALA A 439 -18.63 -13.49 0.12
N ILE A 440 -19.95 -13.47 -0.09
CA ILE A 440 -20.75 -14.68 -0.30
C ILE A 440 -20.44 -15.33 -1.66
N SER A 441 -20.38 -14.53 -2.73
CA SER A 441 -20.08 -14.99 -4.09
C SER A 441 -18.69 -15.61 -4.19
N ASN A 442 -17.67 -14.97 -3.60
CA ASN A 442 -16.31 -15.52 -3.60
C ASN A 442 -16.25 -16.83 -2.81
N LEU A 443 -16.97 -16.95 -1.68
CA LEU A 443 -17.01 -18.20 -0.92
C LEU A 443 -17.71 -19.32 -1.69
N VAL A 444 -18.80 -18.99 -2.40
CA VAL A 444 -19.46 -19.93 -3.31
C VAL A 444 -18.48 -20.43 -4.38
N GLN A 445 -17.77 -19.51 -5.04
CA GLN A 445 -16.79 -19.87 -6.08
C GLN A 445 -15.66 -20.73 -5.51
N ALA A 446 -15.08 -20.34 -4.37
CA ALA A 446 -14.03 -21.12 -3.72
C ALA A 446 -14.50 -22.54 -3.35
N TYR A 447 -15.74 -22.71 -2.89
CA TYR A 447 -16.31 -24.04 -2.63
C TYR A 447 -16.53 -24.85 -3.90
N GLU A 448 -16.96 -24.22 -4.99
CA GLU A 448 -17.16 -24.88 -6.28
C GLU A 448 -15.82 -25.32 -6.89
N ASP A 449 -14.80 -24.44 -6.86
CA ASP A 449 -13.45 -24.72 -7.35
C ASP A 449 -12.79 -25.88 -6.60
N LEU A 450 -12.93 -25.87 -5.26
CA LEU A 450 -12.41 -26.92 -4.39
C LEU A 450 -13.31 -28.17 -4.33
N LYS A 451 -14.52 -28.09 -4.90
CA LYS A 451 -15.55 -29.14 -4.89
C LYS A 451 -15.92 -29.60 -3.48
N ILE A 452 -16.06 -28.66 -2.55
CA ILE A 452 -16.41 -28.91 -1.15
C ILE A 452 -17.74 -28.25 -0.77
N LYS A 453 -18.38 -28.77 0.29
CA LYS A 453 -19.60 -28.19 0.91
C LYS A 453 -20.72 -27.83 -0.11
N PRO A 454 -21.13 -28.72 -1.04
CA PRO A 454 -22.10 -28.40 -2.09
C PRO A 454 -23.47 -27.95 -1.56
N ASN A 455 -23.94 -28.49 -0.42
CA ASN A 455 -25.19 -28.03 0.21
C ASN A 455 -25.09 -26.57 0.65
N ARG A 456 -23.90 -26.18 1.13
CA ARG A 456 -23.65 -24.82 1.58
C ARG A 456 -23.67 -23.83 0.42
N VAL A 457 -23.17 -24.23 -0.75
CA VAL A 457 -23.27 -23.43 -1.98
C VAL A 457 -24.73 -23.10 -2.31
N VAL A 458 -25.65 -24.06 -2.18
CA VAL A 458 -27.08 -23.83 -2.43
C VAL A 458 -27.68 -22.81 -1.46
N GLU A 459 -27.37 -22.93 -0.16
CA GLU A 459 -27.83 -21.98 0.86
C GLU A 459 -27.33 -20.56 0.59
N LEU A 460 -26.04 -20.42 0.27
CA LEU A 460 -25.40 -19.14 0.00
C LEU A 460 -25.93 -18.49 -1.29
N LYS A 461 -26.16 -19.26 -2.35
CA LYS A 461 -26.83 -18.77 -3.58
C LYS A 461 -28.25 -18.27 -3.27
N ALA A 462 -29.01 -19.00 -2.44
CA ALA A 462 -30.34 -18.54 -2.01
C ALA A 462 -30.31 -17.26 -1.16
N MET A 463 -29.22 -17.04 -0.41
CA MET A 463 -29.00 -15.81 0.35
C MET A 463 -28.72 -14.61 -0.58
N LEU A 464 -27.93 -14.78 -1.64
CA LEU A 464 -27.64 -13.75 -2.64
C LEU A 464 -28.93 -13.21 -3.31
N GLU A 465 -29.91 -14.07 -3.57
CA GLU A 465 -31.20 -13.67 -4.15
C GLU A 465 -32.00 -12.67 -3.29
N LYS A 466 -31.68 -12.55 -2.00
CA LYS A 466 -32.33 -11.62 -1.07
C LYS A 466 -31.63 -10.28 -0.98
N PHE A 467 -30.49 -10.07 -1.62
CA PHE A 467 -29.82 -8.78 -1.54
C PHE A 467 -30.62 -7.67 -2.26
N PRO A 468 -30.58 -6.43 -1.74
CA PRO A 468 -31.25 -5.30 -2.35
C PRO A 468 -30.60 -4.91 -3.69
N SER A 469 -31.40 -4.34 -4.59
CA SER A 469 -30.93 -3.78 -5.86
C SER A 469 -30.36 -2.38 -5.68
N TYR A 470 -29.43 -2.00 -6.55
CA TYR A 470 -28.91 -0.64 -6.63
C TYR A 470 -29.89 0.31 -7.29
N ARG A 471 -29.59 1.60 -7.19
CA ARG A 471 -30.46 2.68 -7.66
C ARG A 471 -29.69 3.62 -8.58
N VAL A 472 -30.44 4.21 -9.51
CA VAL A 472 -29.98 5.27 -10.41
C VAL A 472 -30.89 6.47 -10.16
N ASP A 473 -30.30 7.67 -10.07
CA ASP A 473 -31.05 8.90 -9.85
C ASP A 473 -31.73 9.41 -11.15
N GLN A 474 -32.35 10.59 -11.07
CA GLN A 474 -33.11 11.15 -12.19
C GLN A 474 -32.20 11.69 -13.30
N GLU A 475 -30.96 12.03 -12.94
CA GLU A 475 -29.89 12.50 -13.80
C GLU A 475 -29.13 11.33 -14.48
N GLY A 476 -29.46 10.09 -14.11
CA GLY A 476 -28.85 8.88 -14.66
C GLY A 476 -27.57 8.47 -13.94
N ALA A 477 -27.24 9.06 -12.79
CA ALA A 477 -26.07 8.69 -12.00
C ALA A 477 -26.36 7.52 -11.07
N PHE A 478 -25.39 6.64 -10.93
CA PHE A 478 -25.42 5.56 -9.95
C PHE A 478 -25.36 6.13 -8.52
N GLN A 479 -26.32 5.76 -7.67
CA GLN A 479 -26.50 6.33 -6.34
C GLN A 479 -25.55 5.73 -5.31
N GLU A 480 -25.09 6.52 -4.34
CA GLU A 480 -24.26 6.06 -3.22
C GLU A 480 -25.07 5.24 -2.19
N TRP A 481 -26.37 5.49 -2.14
CA TRP A 481 -27.28 4.82 -1.24
C TRP A 481 -28.34 4.01 -1.99
N ALA A 482 -28.42 2.71 -1.71
CA ALA A 482 -29.53 1.86 -2.14
C ALA A 482 -30.75 2.01 -1.20
N TYR A 483 -30.99 3.23 -0.72
CA TYR A 483 -32.11 3.61 0.13
C TYR A 483 -32.71 4.93 -0.35
N ALA A 484 -34.00 4.91 -0.70
CA ALA A 484 -34.69 6.05 -1.31
C ALA A 484 -34.76 7.31 -0.42
N GLY A 485 -34.55 7.17 0.89
CA GLY A 485 -34.65 8.28 1.84
C GLY A 485 -33.40 9.16 1.93
N PHE A 486 -32.31 8.82 1.23
CA PHE A 486 -31.09 9.63 1.20
C PHE A 486 -30.93 10.37 -0.14
N LYS A 487 -30.23 11.49 -0.07
CA LYS A 487 -29.87 12.31 -1.24
C LYS A 487 -28.41 12.11 -1.56
N GLU A 488 -28.08 12.20 -2.84
CA GLU A 488 -26.72 12.14 -3.33
C GLU A 488 -25.98 13.46 -3.10
N ASP A 489 -24.67 13.35 -2.88
CA ASP A 489 -23.71 14.44 -2.91
C ASP A 489 -22.45 13.90 -3.59
N PHE A 490 -22.20 14.41 -4.79
CA PHE A 490 -21.07 13.97 -5.60
C PHE A 490 -19.79 14.76 -5.31
N ASP A 491 -19.78 15.75 -4.40
CA ASP A 491 -18.57 16.48 -4.02
C ASP A 491 -17.90 15.86 -2.78
N HIS A 492 -17.21 14.73 -3.00
CA HIS A 492 -16.49 14.04 -1.94
C HIS A 492 -15.30 13.25 -2.46
N ARG A 493 -14.26 13.14 -1.62
CA ARG A 493 -12.99 12.49 -1.96
C ARG A 493 -13.05 10.96 -2.03
N HIS A 494 -13.90 10.32 -1.22
CA HIS A 494 -14.15 8.88 -1.33
C HIS A 494 -15.14 8.65 -2.46
N MET A 495 -15.16 7.45 -3.04
CA MET A 495 -16.19 6.99 -3.97
C MET A 495 -16.60 5.57 -3.66
N SER A 496 -16.91 5.31 -2.39
CA SER A 496 -17.20 3.98 -1.87
C SER A 496 -18.34 3.25 -2.61
N HIS A 497 -19.25 3.98 -3.25
CA HIS A 497 -20.28 3.39 -4.10
C HIS A 497 -19.79 2.82 -5.44
N SER A 498 -18.53 3.09 -5.81
CA SER A 498 -17.86 2.46 -6.95
C SER A 498 -17.31 1.06 -6.63
N TYR A 499 -17.37 0.63 -5.36
CA TYR A 499 -16.92 -0.69 -4.92
C TYR A 499 -17.41 -1.87 -5.77
N PRO A 500 -18.69 -1.93 -6.21
CA PRO A 500 -19.17 -3.00 -7.09
C PRO A 500 -18.39 -3.07 -8.41
N VAL A 501 -17.85 -1.95 -8.89
CA VAL A 501 -17.05 -1.89 -10.14
C VAL A 501 -15.58 -2.15 -9.85
N TRP A 502 -15.03 -1.50 -8.83
CA TRP A 502 -13.66 -1.75 -8.37
C TRP A 502 -13.58 -1.61 -6.84
N PRO A 503 -13.02 -2.60 -6.13
CA PRO A 503 -12.35 -3.78 -6.66
C PRO A 503 -13.25 -5.00 -6.84
N ALA A 504 -14.57 -4.94 -6.58
CA ALA A 504 -15.36 -6.17 -6.41
C ALA A 504 -15.70 -6.96 -7.68
N HIS A 505 -15.58 -6.35 -8.87
CA HIS A 505 -16.03 -6.94 -10.14
C HIS A 505 -17.50 -7.39 -10.17
N GLU A 506 -18.35 -6.93 -9.26
CA GLU A 506 -19.77 -7.27 -9.24
C GLU A 506 -20.47 -6.74 -10.49
N LEU A 507 -20.26 -5.46 -10.82
CA LEU A 507 -20.87 -4.83 -11.98
C LEU A 507 -19.87 -4.81 -13.15
N ASN A 508 -20.33 -5.28 -14.31
CA ASN A 508 -19.56 -5.34 -15.56
C ASN A 508 -20.42 -5.06 -16.79
N TRP A 509 -19.80 -4.92 -17.96
CA TRP A 509 -20.51 -4.54 -19.19
C TRP A 509 -21.35 -5.67 -19.78
N GLU A 510 -20.98 -6.91 -19.49
CA GLU A 510 -21.57 -8.12 -20.02
C GLU A 510 -22.90 -8.42 -19.30
N SER A 511 -22.95 -8.16 -17.99
CA SER A 511 -24.09 -8.47 -17.11
C SER A 511 -24.92 -7.24 -16.73
N ASP A 512 -24.30 -6.07 -16.60
CA ASP A 512 -24.92 -4.87 -15.99
C ASP A 512 -24.70 -3.57 -16.78
N PRO A 513 -24.94 -3.53 -18.11
CA PRO A 513 -24.60 -2.38 -18.95
C PRO A 513 -25.29 -1.07 -18.52
N ASP A 514 -26.51 -1.14 -17.98
CA ASP A 514 -27.24 0.03 -17.49
C ASP A 514 -26.58 0.63 -16.24
N PHE A 515 -26.17 -0.20 -15.28
CA PHE A 515 -25.45 0.28 -14.10
C PHE A 515 -24.03 0.75 -14.44
N MET A 516 -23.35 0.12 -15.40
CA MET A 516 -22.05 0.59 -15.87
C MET A 516 -22.14 1.97 -16.54
N THR A 517 -23.21 2.20 -17.31
CA THR A 517 -23.52 3.51 -17.88
C THR A 517 -23.80 4.53 -16.78
N ALA A 518 -24.62 4.18 -15.79
CA ALA A 518 -24.91 5.06 -14.66
C ALA A 518 -23.68 5.35 -13.80
N MET A 519 -22.78 4.38 -13.64
CA MET A 519 -21.52 4.56 -12.92
C MET A 519 -20.62 5.55 -13.66
N ARG A 520 -20.55 5.53 -14.99
CA ARG A 520 -19.81 6.56 -15.73
C ARG A 520 -20.34 7.96 -15.44
N VAL A 521 -21.65 8.14 -15.36
CA VAL A 521 -22.28 9.43 -15.01
C VAL A 521 -21.92 9.84 -13.58
N ALA A 522 -22.02 8.93 -12.61
CA ALA A 522 -21.61 9.20 -11.23
C ALA A 522 -20.12 9.57 -11.13
N LEU A 523 -19.26 8.85 -11.85
CA LEU A 523 -17.83 9.15 -11.92
C LEU A 523 -17.57 10.51 -12.54
N GLU A 524 -18.31 10.95 -13.57
CA GLU A 524 -18.19 12.29 -14.15
C GLU A 524 -18.61 13.40 -13.17
N GLN A 525 -19.70 13.17 -12.44
CA GLN A 525 -20.21 14.11 -11.44
C GLN A 525 -19.33 14.19 -10.18
N ARG A 526 -18.55 13.13 -9.87
CA ARG A 526 -17.70 13.09 -8.68
C ARG A 526 -16.60 14.15 -8.74
N LEU A 527 -16.70 15.14 -7.85
CA LEU A 527 -15.71 16.19 -7.67
C LEU A 527 -14.75 15.82 -6.53
N PRO A 528 -13.43 15.96 -6.73
CA PRO A 528 -12.42 15.66 -5.72
C PRO A 528 -12.38 16.80 -4.69
N GLN A 529 -13.34 16.83 -3.77
CA GLN A 529 -13.59 17.89 -2.79
C GLN A 529 -12.33 18.53 -2.19
N ASP A 530 -11.35 17.70 -1.81
CA ASP A 530 -10.11 18.12 -1.16
C ASP A 530 -8.87 17.97 -2.04
N TRP A 531 -9.03 17.61 -3.32
CA TRP A 531 -7.91 17.32 -4.23
C TRP A 531 -6.96 16.24 -3.72
N SER A 532 -7.48 15.23 -3.03
CA SER A 532 -6.65 14.10 -2.60
C SER A 532 -6.29 13.17 -3.77
N GLY A 533 -5.03 12.76 -3.84
CA GLY A 533 -4.49 11.89 -4.89
C GLY A 533 -5.20 10.54 -4.95
N HIS A 534 -5.57 9.98 -3.79
CA HIS A 534 -6.30 8.71 -3.71
C HIS A 534 -7.65 8.76 -4.44
N CYS A 535 -8.36 9.90 -4.43
CA CYS A 535 -9.60 10.08 -5.17
C CYS A 535 -9.38 9.89 -6.68
N PHE A 536 -8.36 10.54 -7.25
CA PHE A 536 -8.02 10.38 -8.67
C PHE A 536 -7.55 8.96 -9.01
N ALA A 537 -6.86 8.30 -8.09
CA ALA A 537 -6.46 6.90 -8.26
C ALA A 537 -7.66 5.95 -8.29
N VAL A 538 -8.59 6.03 -7.32
CA VAL A 538 -9.84 5.20 -7.36
C VAL A 538 -10.65 5.50 -8.62
N ARG A 539 -10.79 6.79 -8.99
CA ARG A 539 -11.49 7.18 -10.22
C ARG A 539 -10.82 6.62 -11.47
N SER A 540 -9.50 6.48 -11.47
CA SER A 540 -8.76 5.85 -12.59
C SER A 540 -9.02 4.35 -12.67
N PHE A 541 -9.01 3.63 -11.55
CA PHE A 541 -9.39 2.21 -11.53
C PHE A 541 -10.81 2.01 -12.05
N CYS A 542 -11.75 2.82 -11.56
CA CYS A 542 -13.14 2.75 -12.01
C CYS A 542 -13.31 3.17 -13.46
N ALA A 543 -12.56 4.18 -13.95
CA ALA A 543 -12.55 4.54 -15.35
C ALA A 543 -12.02 3.40 -16.23
N ALA A 544 -11.03 2.65 -15.75
CA ALA A 544 -10.53 1.47 -16.44
C ALA A 544 -11.60 0.38 -16.56
N ARG A 545 -12.22 -0.01 -15.43
CA ARG A 545 -13.29 -1.03 -15.39
C ARG A 545 -14.56 -0.63 -16.12
N THR A 546 -14.89 0.67 -16.11
CA THR A 546 -15.99 1.22 -16.91
C THR A 546 -15.59 1.48 -18.35
N LYS A 547 -14.43 1.02 -18.85
CA LYS A 547 -13.99 1.16 -20.25
C LYS A 547 -14.02 2.62 -20.74
N TYR A 548 -13.59 3.57 -19.89
CA TYR A 548 -13.71 5.01 -20.11
C TYR A 548 -12.32 5.68 -20.29
N PRO A 549 -11.70 5.58 -21.48
CA PRO A 549 -10.32 6.03 -21.71
C PRO A 549 -10.09 7.52 -21.51
N GLN A 550 -11.10 8.35 -21.78
CA GLN A 550 -10.98 9.80 -21.61
C GLN A 550 -10.86 10.16 -20.13
N LEU A 551 -11.70 9.56 -19.28
CA LEU A 551 -11.69 9.79 -17.84
C LEU A 551 -10.44 9.19 -17.20
N PHE A 552 -10.01 8.00 -17.64
CA PHE A 552 -8.75 7.40 -17.21
C PHE A 552 -7.57 8.35 -17.46
N TRP A 553 -7.44 8.86 -18.69
CA TRP A 553 -6.39 9.82 -19.05
C TRP A 553 -6.47 11.10 -18.22
N GLN A 554 -7.67 11.67 -17.99
CA GLN A 554 -7.83 12.90 -17.22
C GLN A 554 -7.30 12.76 -15.79
N ASN A 555 -7.62 11.66 -15.11
CA ASN A 555 -7.18 11.42 -13.74
C ASN A 555 -5.66 11.20 -13.69
N LEU A 556 -5.12 10.37 -14.57
CA LEU A 556 -3.67 10.12 -14.64
C LEU A 556 -2.92 11.42 -15.01
N PHE A 557 -3.43 12.19 -15.96
CA PHE A 557 -2.84 13.48 -16.34
C PHE A 557 -2.87 14.45 -15.16
N THR A 558 -3.95 14.50 -14.39
CA THR A 558 -4.04 15.35 -13.19
C THR A 558 -2.95 14.99 -12.17
N LEU A 559 -2.78 13.69 -11.87
CA LEU A 559 -1.74 13.22 -10.95
C LEU A 559 -0.31 13.51 -11.45
N MET A 560 -0.09 13.47 -12.77
CA MET A 560 1.24 13.70 -13.36
C MET A 560 1.55 15.20 -13.58
N ARG A 561 0.52 16.02 -13.82
CA ARG A 561 0.65 17.41 -14.29
C ARG A 561 0.73 18.44 -13.18
N TYR A 562 0.07 18.16 -12.06
CA TYR A 562 0.04 19.05 -10.90
C TYR A 562 1.02 18.56 -9.84
N ASP A 563 1.14 19.33 -8.75
CA ASP A 563 2.17 19.19 -7.74
C ASP A 563 2.00 17.96 -6.82
N TYR A 564 1.67 16.79 -7.36
CA TYR A 564 1.52 15.54 -6.62
C TYR A 564 2.83 14.73 -6.54
N ILE A 565 3.86 15.06 -7.32
CA ILE A 565 5.05 14.23 -7.45
C ILE A 565 6.28 15.05 -7.07
N GLN A 566 7.01 14.58 -6.05
CA GLN A 566 8.23 15.23 -5.59
C GLN A 566 9.43 14.91 -6.50
N PRO A 567 10.55 15.67 -6.40
CA PRO A 567 11.80 15.36 -7.10
C PRO A 567 12.33 13.92 -6.94
N ASN A 568 12.04 13.28 -5.80
CA ASN A 568 12.38 11.88 -5.54
C ASN A 568 11.32 10.88 -6.05
N LEU A 569 10.33 11.36 -6.80
CA LEU A 569 9.18 10.64 -7.35
C LEU A 569 8.17 10.10 -6.31
N ILE A 570 8.34 10.41 -5.01
CA ILE A 570 7.33 10.08 -4.01
C ILE A 570 6.09 10.94 -4.28
N THR A 571 4.92 10.29 -4.30
CA THR A 571 3.64 10.99 -4.47
C THR A 571 3.23 11.71 -3.19
N LEU A 572 2.34 12.68 -3.34
CA LEU A 572 1.80 13.49 -2.26
C LEU A 572 0.29 13.23 -2.13
N HIS A 573 -0.22 13.31 -0.91
CA HIS A 573 -1.65 13.15 -0.64
C HIS A 573 -2.45 14.26 -1.32
N ASN A 574 -1.98 15.52 -1.26
CA ASN A 574 -2.56 16.66 -1.97
C ASN A 574 -1.46 17.36 -2.78
N PRO A 575 -1.81 18.22 -3.76
CA PRO A 575 -0.82 19.03 -4.46
C PRO A 575 0.02 19.85 -3.47
N GLY A 576 1.34 19.62 -3.48
CA GLY A 576 2.31 20.28 -2.62
C GLY A 576 2.28 19.86 -1.15
N TRP A 577 1.45 18.88 -0.76
CA TRP A 577 1.30 18.51 0.65
C TRP A 577 1.23 17.01 0.93
N LEU A 578 2.08 16.66 1.90
CA LEU A 578 2.28 15.41 2.61
C LEU A 578 2.64 14.18 1.75
N PRO A 579 3.88 13.65 1.88
CA PRO A 579 4.27 12.39 1.26
C PRO A 579 3.28 11.25 1.58
N ASN A 580 2.83 10.56 0.53
CA ASN A 580 1.99 9.36 0.64
C ASN A 580 2.28 8.43 -0.53
N THR A 581 2.33 7.13 -0.30
CA THR A 581 2.69 6.12 -1.31
C THR A 581 1.49 5.38 -1.90
N ASP A 582 0.26 5.73 -1.51
CA ASP A 582 -0.97 5.18 -2.09
C ASP A 582 -1.04 5.30 -3.61
N VAL A 583 -0.86 6.50 -4.14
CA VAL A 583 -0.81 6.73 -5.58
C VAL A 583 0.45 6.11 -6.18
N LEU A 584 1.63 6.33 -5.58
CA LEU A 584 2.90 5.80 -6.09
C LEU A 584 2.85 4.29 -6.34
N CYS A 585 2.45 3.51 -5.33
CA CYS A 585 2.32 2.06 -5.41
C CYS A 585 1.11 1.64 -6.27
N GLY A 586 0.10 2.49 -6.39
CA GLY A 586 -1.10 2.27 -7.22
C GLY A 586 -0.91 2.55 -8.72
N VAL A 587 0.04 3.39 -9.14
CA VAL A 587 0.27 3.72 -10.57
C VAL A 587 0.46 2.47 -11.43
N PRO A 588 1.28 1.46 -11.05
CA PRO A 588 1.41 0.22 -11.81
C PRO A 588 0.06 -0.45 -12.07
N ALA A 589 -0.77 -0.56 -11.03
CA ALA A 589 -2.11 -1.14 -11.12
C ALA A 589 -3.02 -0.32 -12.04
N MET A 590 -2.99 1.02 -11.93
CA MET A 590 -3.80 1.91 -12.77
C MET A 590 -3.46 1.72 -14.25
N VAL A 591 -2.15 1.63 -14.56
CA VAL A 591 -1.65 1.38 -15.91
C VAL A 591 -2.05 0.00 -16.40
N THR A 592 -1.89 -1.05 -15.58
CA THR A 592 -2.27 -2.42 -15.98
C THR A 592 -3.75 -2.56 -16.24
N GLU A 593 -4.60 -1.99 -15.37
CA GLU A 593 -6.05 -2.07 -15.49
C GLU A 593 -6.57 -1.42 -16.78
N ALA A 594 -5.91 -0.36 -17.26
CA ALA A 594 -6.26 0.27 -18.54
C ALA A 594 -5.73 -0.50 -19.76
N LEU A 595 -4.71 -1.34 -19.58
CA LEU A 595 -4.04 -2.11 -20.64
C LEU A 595 -4.60 -3.53 -20.79
N VAL A 596 -4.94 -4.18 -19.69
CA VAL A 596 -5.41 -5.56 -19.65
C VAL A 596 -6.44 -5.68 -18.54
N TYR A 597 -7.62 -6.17 -18.89
CA TYR A 597 -8.63 -6.61 -17.94
C TYR A 597 -8.80 -8.13 -18.05
N SER A 598 -9.03 -8.80 -16.93
CA SER A 598 -9.24 -10.24 -16.90
C SER A 598 -10.39 -10.61 -15.98
N ASN A 599 -11.19 -11.57 -16.44
CA ASN A 599 -12.25 -12.25 -15.70
C ASN A 599 -12.10 -13.77 -15.94
N PRO A 600 -12.64 -14.68 -15.10
CA PRO A 600 -12.58 -16.11 -15.41
C PRO A 600 -13.14 -16.41 -16.81
N GLY A 601 -12.27 -16.93 -17.70
CA GLY A 601 -12.61 -17.23 -19.09
C GLY A 601 -12.47 -16.07 -20.08
N GLU A 602 -12.07 -14.87 -19.66
CA GLU A 602 -11.96 -13.70 -20.53
C GLU A 602 -10.69 -12.88 -20.26
N ILE A 603 -10.03 -12.45 -21.34
CA ILE A 603 -8.96 -11.46 -21.32
C ILE A 603 -9.33 -10.37 -22.33
N GLU A 604 -9.46 -9.15 -21.84
CA GLU A 604 -9.70 -7.98 -22.67
C GLU A 604 -8.43 -7.13 -22.74
N LEU A 605 -8.04 -6.77 -23.95
CA LEU A 605 -6.88 -5.91 -24.20
C LEU A 605 -7.34 -4.48 -24.45
N LEU A 606 -6.63 -3.54 -23.83
CA LEU A 606 -6.84 -2.10 -23.93
C LEU A 606 -8.25 -1.64 -23.56
N PRO A 607 -8.84 -2.11 -22.45
CA PRO A 607 -10.20 -1.77 -22.05
C PRO A 607 -10.41 -0.26 -21.90
N ALA A 608 -9.37 0.49 -21.50
CA ALA A 608 -9.46 1.93 -21.29
C ALA A 608 -8.17 2.70 -21.64
N TRP A 609 -7.29 2.12 -22.46
CA TRP A 609 -6.08 2.83 -22.88
C TRP A 609 -6.46 4.02 -23.77
N SER A 610 -6.01 5.22 -23.40
CA SER A 610 -6.34 6.43 -24.13
C SER A 610 -5.48 6.59 -25.38
N PRO A 611 -6.04 6.97 -26.54
CA PRO A 611 -5.25 7.34 -27.73
C PRO A 611 -4.32 8.55 -27.52
N LYS A 612 -4.53 9.32 -26.45
CA LYS A 612 -3.60 10.39 -26.02
C LYS A 612 -2.36 9.86 -25.34
N LEU A 613 -2.36 8.58 -24.95
CA LEU A 613 -1.18 7.84 -24.53
C LEU A 613 -0.57 7.18 -25.77
N VAL A 614 0.76 7.17 -25.85
CA VAL A 614 1.48 6.67 -27.03
C VAL A 614 1.46 5.15 -27.13
N THR A 615 2.00 4.62 -28.23
CA THR A 615 2.25 3.20 -28.46
C THR A 615 3.14 2.61 -27.35
N PHE A 616 2.85 1.38 -26.93
CA PHE A 616 3.57 0.71 -25.85
C PHE A 616 3.98 -0.72 -26.22
N ARG A 617 4.91 -1.28 -25.45
CA ARG A 617 5.12 -2.73 -25.31
C ARG A 617 5.04 -3.09 -23.83
N LEU A 618 4.25 -4.12 -23.52
CA LEU A 618 4.09 -4.68 -22.18
C LEU A 618 4.50 -6.15 -22.20
N ALA A 619 5.39 -6.56 -21.29
CA ALA A 619 5.75 -7.98 -21.15
C ALA A 619 6.35 -8.31 -19.77
N PRO A 620 6.07 -9.53 -19.25
CA PRO A 620 4.92 -10.42 -19.52
C PRO A 620 3.63 -9.97 -18.83
N ILE A 621 2.49 -10.55 -19.22
CA ILE A 621 1.21 -10.48 -18.49
C ILE A 621 1.15 -11.68 -17.54
N VAL A 622 0.82 -11.47 -16.26
CA VAL A 622 0.75 -12.53 -15.25
C VAL A 622 -0.68 -13.06 -15.16
N GLY A 623 -0.86 -14.38 -15.26
CA GLY A 623 -2.14 -15.05 -15.08
C GLY A 623 -2.04 -16.57 -15.20
N HIS A 624 -2.95 -17.29 -14.55
CA HIS A 624 -3.16 -18.72 -14.74
C HIS A 624 -4.16 -18.93 -15.88
N PHE A 625 -3.65 -19.40 -17.02
CA PHE A 625 -4.46 -19.70 -18.19
C PHE A 625 -4.69 -21.20 -18.25
N GLU A 626 -5.89 -21.66 -17.87
CA GLU A 626 -6.29 -23.01 -18.25
C GLU A 626 -6.52 -23.04 -19.76
N PRO A 627 -5.85 -23.92 -20.51
CA PRO A 627 -6.11 -24.04 -21.93
C PRO A 627 -7.54 -24.52 -22.13
N ASP A 628 -8.39 -23.71 -22.78
CA ASP A 628 -9.67 -24.17 -23.29
C ASP A 628 -9.42 -25.12 -24.48
N PRO A 629 -9.74 -26.42 -24.37
CA PRO A 629 -9.53 -27.37 -25.45
C PRO A 629 -10.46 -27.14 -26.66
N SER A 630 -11.37 -26.16 -26.61
CA SER A 630 -12.31 -25.81 -27.67
C SER A 630 -12.02 -24.47 -28.39
N ALA A 631 -11.03 -23.70 -27.93
CA ALA A 631 -10.72 -22.38 -28.50
C ALA A 631 -9.74 -22.46 -29.68
N GLU A 632 -10.24 -22.36 -30.92
CA GLU A 632 -9.41 -22.03 -32.09
C GLU A 632 -9.05 -20.53 -32.07
N CYS A 633 -7.91 -20.18 -31.47
CA CYS A 633 -7.36 -18.83 -31.56
C CYS A 633 -6.78 -18.55 -32.96
N ASN A 634 -7.61 -18.03 -33.86
CA ASN A 634 -7.18 -17.38 -35.09
C ASN A 634 -6.91 -15.89 -34.83
N GLY A 635 -5.70 -15.56 -34.39
CA GLY A 635 -5.26 -14.17 -34.25
C GLY A 635 -3.77 -14.09 -33.96
N MET A 636 -2.98 -13.61 -34.92
CA MET A 636 -1.60 -13.21 -34.67
C MET A 636 -1.60 -11.95 -33.81
N ALA A 637 -0.90 -11.99 -32.68
CA ALA A 637 -0.45 -10.83 -31.91
C ALA A 637 1.08 -10.82 -31.89
#